data_AF-A0A925VNH3-F1
#
_entry.id   AF-A0A925VNH3-F1
#
_cell.length_a   1.000
_cell.length_b   1.000
_cell.length_c   1.000
_cell.angle_alpha   90.00
_cell.angle_beta   90.00
_cell.angle_gamma   90.00
#
_symmetry.space_group_name_H-M   'P 1'
#
loop_
_entity.id
_entity.type
_entity.pdbx_description
1 polymer ?
#
loop_
_entity_poly.entity_id
_entity_poly.type
_entity_poly.pdbx_seq_one_letter_code
_entity_poly.pdbx_strand_id
1 'polypeptide(L)'
;MSTTSSELRIEKGKIWCELVQEFRKDQPEERVRQNFIHLLHHRYGYAYAQMRQEQRTQSGTRSPRIDIAVWATAEAAAQKPRSAPVLVVECKAETVDIHARDYFQGESYARAVGDPCEFLVMHNQRQTSFFRLVRGLPGGLVPVTDLPKAEDWGDAQKLRKIREAQRAFKRKEFQDLLFECHTILRDVQKANPLDAFDAISKILFTKMYVERTGTHGTFTTEYLDQRAKNQLTGENPVHEVLFDLTKKYYQTDDLFAADEKLNVAESTFRRIVDKLQKFNLSATGDDVKGLAFEQFLGRTFRGNLGQYFTPRPVVEFMVGLLDPQENELVCDPTAGSGGFLINAFEHVRRQIEDDINRQKDDKKLELEALGLPEDEEIKRIEAAFARLNRELVLHPEADKASTRLSRLSRDCIFGTDAEATAARTAKMNMIMHGDGHGGIHYHDGLLDINGIFRGRFDVVLSNPPFGSTVGEDQLVDSTEQTRVPTDQAYIDRCKERYGAPWEAAYQRLLNAANATTEGTKEGKTKILDLFETGKGKPARPTELLFLERIVELLRPGGRAGIVLPDGNLNNPSLGWLRRWAEGRARLLAVVSLPPETFVGAKASVKASLVFLQRFTEADEDAWNGAWVAAHAALDPDYAYRRSAITKSNSAELTGEMLPALEPLLAELTALEAGRTAPGWRLQDPPAYPRGVMRSAI
;
A
#
# COMPACT_ATOMS: atom_id res chain seq x y z
N MET A 1 32.30 32.04 -15.67
CA MET A 1 33.59 31.61 -15.10
C MET A 1 33.61 30.09 -15.18
N SER A 2 34.62 29.50 -15.82
CA SER A 2 34.64 28.08 -16.21
C SER A 2 34.87 27.18 -15.00
N THR A 3 33.93 26.29 -14.68
CA THR A 3 34.16 25.22 -13.71
C THR A 3 34.88 24.08 -14.42
N THR A 4 36.19 24.02 -14.24
CA THR A 4 37.05 22.89 -14.59
C THR A 4 36.53 21.64 -13.89
N SER A 5 36.09 20.65 -14.68
CA SER A 5 36.07 19.25 -14.25
C SER A 5 37.53 18.87 -13.97
N SER A 6 37.90 18.65 -12.71
CA SER A 6 39.21 18.11 -12.37
C SER A 6 39.21 16.62 -12.75
N GLU A 7 39.60 16.31 -13.98
CA GLU A 7 39.77 14.92 -14.41
C GLU A 7 40.84 14.25 -13.55
N LEU A 8 40.48 13.10 -12.96
CA LEU A 8 41.44 12.24 -12.25
C LEU A 8 42.60 11.90 -13.19
N ARG A 9 43.83 12.10 -12.74
CA ARG A 9 45.02 11.75 -13.53
C ARG A 9 45.23 10.24 -13.50
N ILE A 10 44.95 9.59 -14.62
CA ILE A 10 45.07 8.13 -14.78
C ILE A 10 46.11 7.84 -15.87
N GLU A 11 47.18 7.12 -15.50
CA GLU A 11 48.24 6.71 -16.42
C GLU A 11 48.50 5.21 -16.30
N LYS A 12 48.45 4.48 -17.42
CA LYS A 12 48.81 3.05 -17.50
C LYS A 12 48.14 2.15 -16.43
N GLY A 13 46.86 2.38 -16.15
CA GLY A 13 46.11 1.60 -15.14
C GLY A 13 46.46 1.96 -13.68
N LYS A 14 47.01 3.16 -13.45
CA LYS A 14 47.26 3.72 -12.13
C LYS A 14 46.60 5.09 -12.00
N ILE A 15 46.07 5.38 -10.82
CA ILE A 15 45.44 6.65 -10.45
C ILE A 15 46.38 7.45 -9.55
N TRP A 16 46.48 8.75 -9.80
CA TRP A 16 47.24 9.68 -8.95
C TRP A 16 46.42 10.03 -7.70
N CYS A 17 47.06 9.93 -6.52
CA CYS A 17 46.41 10.16 -5.23
C CYS A 17 46.96 11.42 -4.55
N GLU A 18 46.15 12.48 -4.48
CA GLU A 18 46.57 13.84 -4.10
C GLU A 18 47.08 13.96 -2.66
N LEU A 19 46.57 13.14 -1.75
CA LEU A 19 46.95 13.21 -0.34
C LEU A 19 48.25 12.46 -0.02
N VAL A 20 48.66 11.50 -0.86
CA VAL A 20 49.88 10.69 -0.69
C VAL A 20 50.95 10.97 -1.74
N GLN A 21 50.63 11.74 -2.78
CA GLN A 21 51.55 12.19 -3.84
C GLN A 21 52.24 11.02 -4.57
N GLU A 22 51.47 9.96 -4.86
CA GLU A 22 51.95 8.76 -5.56
C GLU A 22 50.88 8.18 -6.52
N PHE A 23 51.32 7.39 -7.50
CA PHE A 23 50.44 6.62 -8.38
C PHE A 23 50.10 5.26 -7.76
N ARG A 24 48.81 5.02 -7.50
CA ARG A 24 48.30 3.76 -6.97
C ARG A 24 47.57 2.94 -8.04
N LYS A 25 47.39 1.65 -7.79
CA LYS A 25 46.64 0.78 -8.70
C LYS A 25 45.21 1.31 -8.83
N ASP A 26 44.77 1.46 -10.07
CA ASP A 26 43.43 1.94 -10.39
C ASP A 26 42.37 0.89 -10.02
N GLN A 27 41.78 1.03 -8.83
CA GLN A 27 40.71 0.18 -8.32
C GLN A 27 39.42 1.00 -8.14
N PRO A 28 38.23 0.40 -8.29
CA PRO A 28 36.95 1.09 -8.14
C PRO A 28 36.82 1.88 -6.83
N GLU A 29 37.28 1.31 -5.71
CA GLU A 29 37.26 1.95 -4.40
C GLU A 29 38.22 3.15 -4.31
N GLU A 30 39.39 3.07 -4.93
CA GLU A 30 40.35 4.18 -4.99
C GLU A 30 39.81 5.33 -5.85
N ARG A 31 39.12 5.04 -6.96
CA ARG A 31 38.43 6.05 -7.77
C ARG A 31 37.37 6.80 -6.97
N VAL A 32 36.55 6.08 -6.22
CA VAL A 32 35.53 6.66 -5.31
C VAL A 32 36.19 7.58 -4.30
N ARG A 33 37.26 7.11 -3.64
CA ARG A 33 37.99 7.89 -2.63
C ARG A 33 38.57 9.18 -3.21
N GLN A 34 39.27 9.10 -4.35
CA GLN A 34 39.88 10.28 -4.97
C GLN A 34 38.85 11.29 -5.50
N ASN A 35 37.72 10.82 -6.05
CA ASN A 35 36.60 11.69 -6.43
C ASN A 35 36.04 12.46 -5.23
N PHE A 36 35.88 11.78 -4.10
CA PHE A 36 35.36 12.43 -2.89
C PHE A 36 36.36 13.43 -2.29
N ILE A 37 37.67 13.15 -2.34
CA ILE A 37 38.71 14.11 -1.94
C ILE A 37 38.63 15.39 -2.78
N HIS A 38 38.44 15.27 -4.10
CA HIS A 38 38.25 16.43 -4.98
C HIS A 38 36.96 17.20 -4.67
N LEU A 39 35.87 16.49 -4.32
CA LEU A 39 34.62 17.11 -3.88
C LEU A 39 34.83 17.93 -2.60
N LEU A 40 35.51 17.37 -1.60
CA LEU A 40 35.84 18.08 -0.35
C LEU A 40 36.69 19.33 -0.61
N HIS A 41 37.65 19.25 -1.54
CA HIS A 41 38.48 20.39 -1.89
C HIS A 41 37.72 21.49 -2.64
N HIS A 42 37.05 21.15 -3.73
CA HIS A 42 36.46 22.15 -4.64
C HIS A 42 35.09 22.66 -4.19
N ARG A 43 34.24 21.80 -3.60
CA ARG A 43 32.88 22.18 -3.19
C ARG A 43 32.83 22.67 -1.74
N TYR A 44 33.55 21.99 -0.85
CA TYR A 44 33.53 22.29 0.59
C TYR A 44 34.72 23.16 1.04
N GLY A 45 35.70 23.40 0.17
CA GLY A 45 36.80 24.34 0.41
C GLY A 45 37.92 23.81 1.32
N TYR A 46 37.95 22.51 1.64
CA TYR A 46 39.01 21.94 2.48
C TYR A 46 40.34 21.88 1.73
N ALA A 47 41.41 22.44 2.31
CA ALA A 47 42.74 22.29 1.74
C ALA A 47 43.23 20.85 1.83
N TYR A 48 44.04 20.36 0.88
CA TYR A 48 44.65 19.02 0.96
C TYR A 48 45.46 18.82 2.25
N ALA A 49 46.06 19.89 2.78
CA ALA A 49 46.76 19.88 4.06
C ALA A 49 45.85 19.53 5.26
N GLN A 50 44.54 19.76 5.16
CA GLN A 50 43.54 19.43 6.19
C GLN A 50 43.03 17.99 6.11
N MET A 51 43.43 17.22 5.10
CA MET A 51 42.89 15.89 4.84
C MET A 51 43.99 14.83 4.92
N ARG A 52 43.65 13.62 5.38
CA ARG A 52 44.52 12.44 5.34
C ARG A 52 43.73 11.24 4.86
N GLN A 53 44.37 10.37 4.09
CA GLN A 53 43.78 9.09 3.66
C GLN A 53 44.33 7.91 4.45
N GLU A 54 43.53 6.86 4.59
CA GLU A 54 43.86 5.58 5.26
C GLU A 54 44.43 5.74 6.69
N GLN A 55 43.85 6.65 7.46
CA GLN A 55 44.33 6.94 8.81
C GLN A 55 43.87 5.89 9.82
N ARG A 56 44.81 5.39 10.64
CA ARG A 56 44.51 4.50 11.77
C ARG A 56 43.89 5.25 12.94
N THR A 57 42.89 4.63 13.59
CA THR A 57 42.16 5.20 14.73
C THR A 57 42.94 5.18 16.05
N GLN A 58 43.85 4.21 16.26
CA GLN A 58 44.66 4.06 17.49
C GLN A 58 46.09 3.57 17.20
N SER A 59 46.97 3.65 18.20
CA SER A 59 48.35 3.15 18.13
C SER A 59 48.39 1.62 18.22
N GLY A 60 48.32 0.92 17.08
CA GLY A 60 48.50 -0.53 16.99
C GLY A 60 48.36 -1.07 15.58
N THR A 61 49.03 -2.18 15.26
CA THR A 61 49.00 -2.81 13.92
C THR A 61 47.63 -3.38 13.54
N ARG A 62 46.74 -3.62 14.52
CA ARG A 62 45.36 -4.15 14.34
C ARG A 62 44.23 -3.10 14.41
N SER A 63 44.55 -1.81 14.57
CA SER A 63 43.50 -0.78 14.64
C SER A 63 42.80 -0.57 13.28
N PRO A 64 41.49 -0.28 13.24
CA PRO A 64 40.78 0.03 12.01
C PRO A 64 41.35 1.24 11.27
N ARG A 65 41.13 1.29 9.94
CA ARG A 65 41.54 2.39 9.06
C ARG A 65 40.32 3.16 8.58
N ILE A 66 40.42 4.48 8.67
CA ILE A 66 39.48 5.44 8.11
C ILE A 66 39.93 5.80 6.71
N ASP A 67 39.02 5.79 5.74
CA ASP A 67 39.34 6.13 4.35
C ASP A 67 39.80 7.58 4.19
N ILE A 68 39.04 8.54 4.71
CA ILE A 68 39.40 9.96 4.69
C ILE A 68 39.09 10.60 6.05
N ALA A 69 40.08 11.27 6.63
CA ALA A 69 39.94 12.05 7.86
C ALA A 69 40.19 13.53 7.55
N VAL A 70 39.36 14.42 8.09
CA VAL A 70 39.42 15.87 7.84
C VAL A 70 39.45 16.66 9.14
N TRP A 71 40.37 17.63 9.24
CA TRP A 71 40.52 18.54 10.39
C TRP A 71 39.97 19.93 10.07
N ALA A 72 39.50 20.63 11.12
CA ALA A 72 39.01 22.00 11.00
C ALA A 72 40.06 22.98 10.45
N THR A 73 41.35 22.76 10.74
CA THR A 73 42.46 23.57 10.20
C THR A 73 43.67 22.71 9.81
N ALA A 74 44.57 23.26 8.99
CA ALA A 74 45.77 22.56 8.53
C ALA A 74 46.79 22.36 9.67
N GLU A 75 46.85 23.31 10.60
CA GLU A 75 47.70 23.24 11.79
C GLU A 75 47.27 22.10 12.72
N ALA A 76 45.95 21.91 12.89
CA ALA A 76 45.40 20.81 13.67
C ALA A 76 45.77 19.45 13.06
N ALA A 77 45.74 19.32 11.73
CA ALA A 77 46.16 18.10 11.03
C ALA A 77 47.67 17.78 11.18
N ALA A 78 48.50 18.78 11.51
CA ALA A 78 49.96 18.62 11.65
C ALA A 78 50.42 18.20 13.06
N GLN A 79 49.61 18.39 14.11
CA GLN A 79 50.00 18.22 15.52
C GLN A 79 49.80 16.80 16.10
N LYS A 80 50.21 15.74 15.39
CA LYS A 80 50.10 14.36 15.92
C LYS A 80 50.96 14.16 17.19
N PRO A 81 50.44 13.52 18.27
CA PRO A 81 49.20 12.75 18.38
C PRO A 81 48.01 13.48 19.06
N ARG A 82 48.04 14.82 19.17
CA ARG A 82 47.16 15.58 20.09
C ARG A 82 45.86 16.14 19.50
N SER A 83 45.59 15.99 18.20
CA SER A 83 44.40 16.54 17.54
C SER A 83 43.63 15.49 16.72
N ALA A 84 42.34 15.34 17.00
CA ALA A 84 41.42 14.46 16.28
C ALA A 84 40.68 15.20 15.14
N PRO A 85 40.30 14.50 14.05
CA PRO A 85 39.52 15.07 12.96
C PRO A 85 38.10 15.44 13.42
N VAL A 86 37.48 16.37 12.68
CA VAL A 86 36.10 16.82 12.89
C VAL A 86 35.09 16.07 12.02
N LEU A 87 35.58 15.47 10.93
CA LEU A 87 34.82 14.78 9.91
C LEU A 87 35.56 13.53 9.47
N VAL A 88 34.83 12.42 9.41
CA VAL A 88 35.33 11.12 8.95
C VAL A 88 34.49 10.66 7.75
N VAL A 89 35.15 10.15 6.71
CA VAL A 89 34.51 9.59 5.53
C VAL A 89 34.91 8.13 5.39
N GLU A 90 33.92 7.29 5.18
CA GLU A 90 34.05 5.89 4.78
C GLU A 90 33.61 5.74 3.33
N CYS A 91 34.47 5.19 2.49
CA CYS A 91 34.22 4.93 1.08
C CYS A 91 33.88 3.44 0.87
N LYS A 92 32.89 3.15 0.03
CA LYS A 92 32.54 1.79 -0.38
C LYS A 92 32.69 1.61 -1.89
N ALA A 93 32.86 0.36 -2.32
CA ALA A 93 32.98 0.00 -3.72
C ALA A 93 31.71 0.31 -4.53
N GLU A 94 31.89 0.42 -5.84
CA GLU A 94 30.94 0.92 -6.85
C GLU A 94 29.57 0.19 -6.91
N THR A 95 29.49 -1.05 -6.40
CA THR A 95 28.32 -1.93 -6.52
C THR A 95 27.64 -2.26 -5.19
N VAL A 96 27.98 -1.58 -4.09
CA VAL A 96 27.45 -1.89 -2.75
C VAL A 96 26.57 -0.76 -2.25
N ASP A 97 25.27 -1.00 -2.10
CA ASP A 97 24.38 -0.08 -1.40
C ASP A 97 24.79 0.03 0.09
N ILE A 98 24.83 1.26 0.61
CA ILE A 98 25.15 1.57 2.01
C ILE A 98 23.92 1.23 2.84
N HIS A 99 24.00 0.15 3.58
CA HIS A 99 22.91 -0.35 4.42
C HIS A 99 23.07 0.11 5.87
N ALA A 100 22.02 -0.12 6.69
CA ALA A 100 22.04 0.23 8.11
C ALA A 100 23.25 -0.32 8.88
N ARG A 101 23.74 -1.50 8.49
CA ARG A 101 24.95 -2.16 9.02
C ARG A 101 26.24 -1.38 8.78
N ASP A 102 26.32 -0.63 7.67
CA ASP A 102 27.52 0.11 7.28
C ASP A 102 27.68 1.40 8.10
N TYR A 103 26.57 1.93 8.64
CA TYR A 103 26.59 3.06 9.57
C TYR A 103 27.23 2.71 10.91
N PHE A 104 27.06 1.49 11.40
CA PHE A 104 27.67 1.04 12.65
C PHE A 104 29.20 0.93 12.54
N GLN A 105 29.73 0.53 11.38
CA GLN A 105 31.16 0.48 11.13
C GLN A 105 31.77 1.89 11.12
N GLY A 106 31.18 2.81 10.34
CA GLY A 106 31.62 4.21 10.30
C GLY A 106 31.46 4.92 11.64
N GLU A 107 30.39 4.62 12.40
CA GLU A 107 30.15 5.14 13.74
C GLU A 107 31.19 4.63 14.74
N SER A 108 31.53 3.35 14.70
CA SER A 108 32.58 2.76 15.55
C SER A 108 33.91 3.48 15.34
N TYR A 109 34.26 3.80 14.09
CA TYR A 109 35.48 4.55 13.76
C TYR A 109 35.42 6.00 14.22
N ALA A 110 34.32 6.69 13.95
CA ALA A 110 34.16 8.09 14.35
C ALA A 110 34.16 8.25 15.87
N ARG A 111 33.63 7.26 16.61
CA ARG A 111 33.72 7.20 18.08
C ARG A 111 35.10 6.81 18.60
N ALA A 112 35.79 5.88 17.93
CA ALA A 112 37.14 5.46 18.30
C ALA A 112 38.17 6.60 18.17
N VAL A 113 37.91 7.54 17.27
CA VAL A 113 38.71 8.77 17.09
C VAL A 113 38.54 9.77 18.23
N GLY A 114 37.35 9.86 18.82
CA GLY A 114 37.05 10.75 19.94
C GLY A 114 36.74 12.20 19.55
N ASP A 115 36.59 13.06 20.56
CA ASP A 115 36.32 14.50 20.40
C ASP A 115 37.51 15.19 19.70
N PRO A 116 37.31 16.02 18.65
CA PRO A 116 36.08 16.73 18.26
C PRO A 116 35.34 16.16 17.03
N CYS A 117 35.39 14.85 16.76
CA CYS A 117 34.70 14.27 15.61
C CYS A 117 33.18 14.42 15.73
N GLU A 118 32.57 15.21 14.85
CA GLU A 118 31.13 15.55 14.90
C GLU A 118 30.34 14.92 13.74
N PHE A 119 31.00 14.71 12.59
CA PHE A 119 30.33 14.25 11.38
C PHE A 119 30.93 12.95 10.82
N LEU A 120 30.05 12.08 10.34
CA LEU A 120 30.37 10.87 9.62
C LEU A 120 29.76 10.94 8.22
N VAL A 121 30.54 10.53 7.22
CA VAL A 121 30.09 10.45 5.83
C VAL A 121 30.28 9.03 5.34
N MET A 122 29.24 8.50 4.70
CA MET A 122 29.32 7.26 3.97
C MET A 122 29.18 7.57 2.48
N HIS A 123 30.11 7.14 1.64
CA HIS A 123 30.16 7.51 0.24
C HIS A 123 30.47 6.33 -0.69
N ASN A 124 29.72 6.22 -1.80
CA ASN A 124 30.05 5.37 -2.94
C ASN A 124 29.68 6.11 -4.25
N GLN A 125 29.80 5.47 -5.43
CA GLN A 125 29.43 6.12 -6.70
C GLN A 125 27.92 6.40 -6.88
N ARG A 126 27.05 5.70 -6.15
CA ARG A 126 25.59 5.80 -6.28
C ARG A 126 24.95 6.77 -5.28
N GLN A 127 25.51 6.87 -4.08
CA GLN A 127 24.92 7.57 -2.96
C GLN A 127 25.98 8.11 -1.98
N THR A 128 25.61 9.21 -1.32
CA THR A 128 26.36 9.81 -0.21
C THR A 128 25.40 10.10 0.93
N SER A 129 25.76 9.68 2.13
CA SER A 129 24.97 9.88 3.33
C SER A 129 25.81 10.61 4.38
N PHE A 130 25.25 11.68 4.95
CA PHE A 130 25.90 12.47 5.99
C PHE A 130 25.19 12.23 7.32
N PHE A 131 25.97 12.13 8.40
CA PHE A 131 25.47 11.94 9.76
C PHE A 131 26.20 12.86 10.72
N ARG A 132 25.47 13.32 11.72
CA ARG A 132 25.99 13.96 12.92
C ARG A 132 25.94 12.95 14.07
N LEU A 133 27.04 12.87 14.80
CA LEU A 133 27.19 11.99 15.96
C LEU A 133 26.53 12.63 17.18
N VAL A 134 25.70 11.88 17.91
CA VAL A 134 25.10 12.29 19.19
C VAL A 134 25.97 11.78 20.34
N ARG A 135 26.34 12.68 21.24
CA ARG A 135 27.17 12.39 22.41
C ARG A 135 26.44 11.46 23.39
N GLY A 136 27.12 10.41 23.87
CA GLY A 136 26.70 9.60 25.02
C GLY A 136 25.69 8.46 24.77
N LEU A 137 25.18 8.27 23.54
CA LEU A 137 24.19 7.23 23.20
C LEU A 137 24.69 6.36 22.04
N PRO A 138 25.03 5.06 22.22
CA PRO A 138 25.35 4.14 21.11
C PRO A 138 24.21 4.10 20.07
N GLY A 139 24.52 4.22 18.77
CA GLY A 139 23.51 4.29 17.70
C GLY A 139 22.86 5.67 17.50
N GLY A 140 23.33 6.69 18.22
CA GLY A 140 22.85 8.07 18.10
C GLY A 140 23.39 8.79 16.85
N LEU A 141 23.06 8.30 15.66
CA LEU A 141 23.33 8.99 14.41
C LEU A 141 22.10 9.82 14.03
N VAL A 142 22.29 11.13 13.87
CA VAL A 142 21.27 12.00 13.29
C VAL A 142 21.71 12.28 11.86
N PRO A 143 20.96 11.87 10.83
CA PRO A 143 21.34 12.21 9.47
C PRO A 143 21.47 13.75 9.34
N VAL A 144 22.30 14.24 8.41
CA VAL A 144 22.38 15.66 8.05
C VAL A 144 22.31 15.85 6.52
N THR A 145 21.85 17.02 6.07
CA THR A 145 21.56 17.28 4.64
C THR A 145 22.81 17.71 3.91
N ASP A 146 23.74 18.31 4.64
CA ASP A 146 24.97 18.85 4.11
C ASP A 146 26.05 18.86 5.20
N LEU A 147 27.30 19.02 4.76
CA LEU A 147 28.47 19.14 5.62
C LEU A 147 28.89 20.60 5.79
N PRO A 148 29.51 20.97 6.92
CA PRO A 148 30.16 22.27 7.06
C PRO A 148 31.25 22.46 6.00
N LYS A 149 31.36 23.68 5.47
CA LYS A 149 32.51 24.09 4.65
C LYS A 149 33.72 24.38 5.54
N ALA A 150 34.91 24.41 4.94
CA ALA A 150 36.14 24.77 5.65
C ALA A 150 36.05 26.13 6.38
N GLU A 151 35.34 27.10 5.80
CA GLU A 151 35.12 28.43 6.37
C GLU A 151 34.07 28.49 7.49
N ASP A 152 33.22 27.46 7.63
CA ASP A 152 32.15 27.45 8.64
C ASP A 152 32.67 27.05 10.03
N TRP A 153 33.85 26.42 10.09
CA TRP A 153 34.51 26.08 11.34
C TRP A 153 34.97 27.34 12.07
N GLY A 154 34.29 27.66 13.17
CA GLY A 154 34.50 28.88 13.96
C GLY A 154 33.28 29.81 14.03
N ASP A 155 32.28 29.61 13.16
CA ASP A 155 30.99 30.32 13.21
C ASP A 155 29.92 29.46 13.88
N ALA A 156 29.66 29.75 15.17
CA ALA A 156 28.72 29.00 15.98
C ALA A 156 27.26 29.08 15.45
N GLN A 157 26.86 30.16 14.76
CA GLN A 157 25.51 30.28 14.23
C GLN A 157 25.32 29.45 12.96
N LYS A 158 26.30 29.42 12.06
CA LYS A 158 26.24 28.59 10.85
C LYS A 158 26.28 27.10 11.18
N LEU A 159 27.18 26.69 12.09
CA LEU A 159 27.23 25.31 12.57
C LEU A 159 25.92 24.91 13.25
N ARG A 160 25.31 25.80 14.02
CA ARG A 160 23.99 25.55 14.63
C ARG A 160 22.90 25.35 13.57
N LYS A 161 22.88 26.14 12.50
CA LYS A 161 21.93 25.94 11.39
C LYS A 161 22.12 24.58 10.70
N ILE A 162 23.37 24.15 10.46
CA ILE A 162 23.67 22.83 9.87
C ILE A 162 23.24 21.71 10.83
N ARG A 163 23.47 21.87 12.14
CA ARG A 163 23.04 20.93 13.20
C ARG A 163 21.51 20.81 13.29
N GLU A 164 20.80 21.92 13.12
CA GLU A 164 19.34 22.01 13.21
C GLU A 164 18.64 21.68 11.88
N ALA A 165 19.35 21.73 10.75
CA ALA A 165 18.82 21.46 9.40
C ALA A 165 18.30 20.03 9.19
N GLN A 166 18.54 19.11 10.13
CA GLN A 166 18.00 17.76 10.11
C GLN A 166 17.54 17.28 11.49
N ARG A 167 16.38 17.78 11.91
CA ARG A 167 15.53 16.98 12.79
C ARG A 167 14.89 15.88 11.93
N ALA A 168 15.01 14.62 12.33
CA ALA A 168 14.15 13.56 11.80
C ALA A 168 12.69 14.04 11.91
N PHE A 169 12.03 13.98 10.77
CA PHE A 169 10.85 14.75 10.49
C PHE A 169 9.68 14.43 11.45
N LYS A 170 8.87 15.44 11.81
CA LYS A 170 7.60 15.23 12.53
C LYS A 170 6.44 15.16 11.55
N ARG A 171 5.70 14.04 11.51
CA ARG A 171 4.46 13.77 10.72
C ARG A 171 3.66 15.01 10.25
N LYS A 172 3.46 15.97 11.14
CA LYS A 172 2.76 17.24 10.91
C LYS A 172 3.40 18.18 9.87
N GLU A 173 4.73 18.32 9.82
CA GLU A 173 5.41 19.34 9.00
C GLU A 173 5.30 19.09 7.46
N PHE A 174 5.11 17.84 7.05
CA PHE A 174 5.07 17.31 5.67
C PHE A 174 3.62 17.23 5.26
N GLN A 175 2.74 16.87 6.19
CA GLN A 175 1.32 17.12 6.02
C GLN A 175 1.08 18.61 5.70
N ASP A 176 1.60 19.52 6.52
CA ASP A 176 1.42 20.96 6.32
C ASP A 176 2.02 21.42 4.98
N LEU A 177 3.16 20.85 4.58
CA LEU A 177 3.76 21.08 3.26
C LEU A 177 2.89 20.61 2.09
N LEU A 178 2.30 19.40 2.17
CA LEU A 178 1.41 18.87 1.14
C LEU A 178 0.18 19.78 0.99
N PHE A 179 -0.38 20.27 2.11
CA PHE A 179 -1.45 21.26 2.08
C PHE A 179 -1.04 22.59 1.47
N GLU A 180 0.17 23.09 1.78
CA GLU A 180 0.68 24.32 1.19
C GLU A 180 0.83 24.17 -0.34
N CYS A 181 1.39 23.05 -0.80
CA CYS A 181 1.55 22.77 -2.24
C CYS A 181 0.19 22.62 -2.94
N HIS A 182 -0.77 21.92 -2.32
CA HIS A 182 -2.14 21.79 -2.84
C HIS A 182 -2.85 23.14 -2.93
N THR A 183 -2.68 23.99 -1.92
CA THR A 183 -3.24 25.35 -1.88
C THR A 183 -2.65 26.21 -3.01
N ILE A 184 -1.34 26.12 -3.27
CA ILE A 184 -0.70 26.82 -4.39
C ILE A 184 -1.33 26.42 -5.73
N LEU A 185 -1.54 25.12 -5.96
CA LEU A 185 -2.18 24.62 -7.19
C LEU A 185 -3.61 25.13 -7.33
N ARG A 186 -4.41 25.01 -6.27
CA ARG A 186 -5.81 25.47 -6.25
C ARG A 186 -5.92 26.97 -6.49
N ASP A 187 -5.13 27.78 -5.80
CA ASP A 187 -5.30 29.23 -5.79
C ASP A 187 -4.66 29.91 -7.02
N VAL A 188 -3.54 29.37 -7.52
CA VAL A 188 -2.83 29.96 -8.68
C VAL A 188 -3.44 29.48 -10.01
N GLN A 189 -3.81 28.21 -10.12
CA GLN A 189 -4.36 27.65 -11.36
C GLN A 189 -5.88 27.59 -11.40
N LYS A 190 -6.56 28.01 -10.31
CA LYS A 190 -8.02 27.83 -10.13
C LYS A 190 -8.46 26.38 -10.36
N ALA A 191 -7.55 25.43 -10.13
CA ALA A 191 -7.80 24.02 -10.29
C ALA A 191 -8.86 23.58 -9.28
N ASN A 192 -9.73 22.67 -9.69
CA ASN A 192 -10.63 22.04 -8.73
C ASN A 192 -9.80 21.20 -7.73
N PRO A 193 -10.34 20.84 -6.55
CA PRO A 193 -9.57 20.10 -5.54
C PRO A 193 -8.97 18.77 -6.02
N LEU A 194 -9.61 18.10 -6.99
CA LEU A 194 -9.16 16.83 -7.59
C LEU A 194 -8.00 17.04 -8.55
N ASP A 195 -8.12 18.00 -9.46
CA ASP A 195 -7.07 18.33 -10.42
C ASP A 195 -5.81 18.81 -9.67
N ALA A 196 -5.99 19.59 -8.61
CA ALA A 196 -4.90 20.00 -7.74
C ALA A 196 -4.26 18.82 -7.00
N PHE A 197 -5.06 17.82 -6.59
CA PHE A 197 -4.56 16.60 -5.98
C PHE A 197 -3.79 15.73 -6.98
N ASP A 198 -4.32 15.53 -8.18
CA ASP A 198 -3.69 14.77 -9.24
C ASP A 198 -2.35 15.41 -9.65
N ALA A 199 -2.34 16.74 -9.82
CA ALA A 199 -1.13 17.50 -10.11
C ALA A 199 -0.06 17.35 -9.00
N ILE A 200 -0.40 17.53 -7.71
CA ILE A 200 0.60 17.36 -6.63
C ILE A 200 1.08 15.91 -6.57
N SER A 201 0.21 14.93 -6.80
CA SER A 201 0.59 13.52 -6.81
C SER A 201 1.61 13.24 -7.91
N LYS A 202 1.36 13.69 -9.15
CA LYS A 202 2.32 13.60 -10.25
C LYS A 202 3.67 14.24 -9.93
N ILE A 203 3.68 15.40 -9.26
CA ILE A 203 4.91 16.07 -8.83
C ILE A 203 5.65 15.25 -7.77
N LEU A 204 4.95 14.65 -6.80
CA LEU A 204 5.55 13.79 -5.79
C LEU A 204 6.19 12.54 -6.43
N PHE A 205 5.51 11.88 -7.37
CA PHE A 205 6.09 10.76 -8.11
C PHE A 205 7.30 11.16 -8.95
N THR A 206 7.26 12.35 -9.56
CA THR A 206 8.40 12.91 -10.29
C THR A 206 9.59 13.13 -9.36
N LYS A 207 9.36 13.68 -8.17
CA LYS A 207 10.38 13.84 -7.14
C LYS A 207 10.96 12.50 -6.69
N MET A 208 10.10 11.51 -6.42
CA MET A 208 10.53 10.16 -6.05
C MET A 208 11.38 9.51 -7.15
N TYR A 209 10.96 9.62 -8.42
CA TYR A 209 11.73 9.14 -9.56
C TYR A 209 13.12 9.79 -9.63
N VAL A 210 13.18 11.12 -9.55
CA VAL A 210 14.46 11.87 -9.61
C VAL A 210 15.37 11.50 -8.44
N GLU A 211 14.84 11.37 -7.23
CA GLU A 211 15.63 11.03 -6.06
C GLU A 211 16.08 9.57 -6.02
N ARG A 212 15.34 8.65 -6.65
CA ARG A 212 15.69 7.22 -6.78
C ARG A 212 16.66 6.94 -7.92
N THR A 213 16.57 7.68 -9.02
CA THR A 213 17.41 7.45 -10.23
C THR A 213 18.60 8.39 -10.34
N GLY A 214 18.57 9.53 -9.64
CA GLY A 214 19.64 10.50 -9.58
C GLY A 214 20.43 10.44 -8.27
N THR A 215 21.37 11.37 -8.13
CA THR A 215 22.09 11.57 -6.86
C THR A 215 21.11 12.09 -5.79
N HIS A 216 21.25 11.70 -4.52
CA HIS A 216 20.37 12.14 -3.43
C HIS A 216 20.30 13.68 -3.30
N GLY A 217 19.11 14.20 -3.00
CA GLY A 217 18.89 15.64 -2.78
C GLY A 217 18.91 16.48 -4.06
N THR A 218 18.75 15.86 -5.23
CA THR A 218 18.81 16.55 -6.54
C THR A 218 17.50 17.18 -6.99
N PHE A 219 16.34 16.91 -6.37
CA PHE A 219 15.10 17.57 -6.78
C PHE A 219 14.98 18.99 -6.21
N THR A 220 15.79 19.90 -6.74
CA THR A 220 15.91 21.31 -6.30
C THR A 220 15.63 22.28 -7.46
N THR A 221 15.47 23.56 -7.14
CA THR A 221 15.34 24.60 -8.17
C THR A 221 16.59 24.70 -9.05
N GLU A 222 17.78 24.50 -8.47
CA GLU A 222 19.05 24.52 -9.21
C GLU A 222 19.16 23.36 -10.19
N TYR A 223 18.64 22.19 -9.83
CA TYR A 223 18.60 21.04 -10.73
C TYR A 223 17.73 21.30 -11.96
N LEU A 224 16.57 21.93 -11.77
CA LEU A 224 15.72 22.34 -12.88
C LEU A 224 16.45 23.33 -13.78
N ASP A 225 17.13 24.32 -13.19
CA ASP A 225 17.89 25.34 -13.92
C ASP A 225 19.08 24.74 -14.71
N GLN A 226 19.78 23.75 -14.15
CA GLN A 226 20.86 23.03 -14.83
C GLN A 226 20.34 22.24 -16.03
N ARG A 227 19.18 21.59 -15.89
CA ARG A 227 18.57 20.84 -16.98
C ARG A 227 18.07 21.75 -18.09
N ALA A 228 17.45 22.87 -17.74
CA ALA A 228 17.01 23.89 -18.70
C ALA A 228 18.18 24.44 -19.54
N LYS A 229 19.38 24.60 -18.96
CA LYS A 229 20.58 25.04 -19.69
C LYS A 229 21.10 24.02 -20.71
N ASN A 230 20.83 22.75 -20.49
CA ASN A 230 21.26 21.66 -21.35
C ASN A 230 20.18 21.24 -22.36
N GLN A 231 19.00 21.87 -22.35
CA GLN A 231 17.95 21.62 -23.34
C GLN A 231 18.27 22.30 -24.66
N LEU A 232 18.00 21.62 -25.76
CA LEU A 232 18.05 22.18 -27.10
C LEU A 232 16.85 23.11 -27.35
N THR A 233 17.03 24.13 -28.19
CA THR A 233 15.97 25.08 -28.54
C THR A 233 14.80 24.37 -29.23
N GLY A 234 13.61 24.40 -28.64
CA GLY A 234 12.39 23.76 -29.17
C GLY A 234 11.94 22.48 -28.44
N GLU A 235 12.66 22.05 -27.40
CA GLU A 235 12.23 20.94 -26.54
C GLU A 235 11.04 21.32 -25.63
N ASN A 236 10.32 20.29 -25.17
CA ASN A 236 9.27 20.45 -24.17
C ASN A 236 9.84 21.03 -22.87
N PRO A 237 9.04 21.76 -22.08
CA PRO A 237 9.46 22.28 -20.78
C PRO A 237 10.03 21.19 -19.86
N VAL A 238 11.04 21.55 -19.05
CA VAL A 238 11.76 20.60 -18.17
C VAL A 238 10.82 19.74 -17.31
N HIS A 239 9.73 20.32 -16.81
CA HIS A 239 8.77 19.63 -15.94
C HIS A 239 7.95 18.57 -16.69
N GLU A 240 7.58 18.79 -17.96
CA GLU A 240 6.90 17.78 -18.78
C GLU A 240 7.86 16.65 -19.17
N VAL A 241 9.12 16.99 -19.53
CA VAL A 241 10.15 15.98 -19.83
C VAL A 241 10.41 15.08 -18.61
N LEU A 242 10.50 15.69 -17.42
CA LEU A 242 10.64 14.98 -16.15
C LEU A 242 9.46 14.04 -15.88
N PHE A 243 8.25 14.50 -16.16
CA PHE A 243 7.05 13.69 -16.00
C PHE A 243 7.02 12.53 -17.01
N ASP A 244 7.40 12.76 -18.28
CA ASP A 244 7.52 11.70 -19.29
C ASP A 244 8.52 10.60 -18.89
N LEU A 245 9.66 10.97 -18.29
CA LEU A 245 10.61 10.01 -17.74
C LEU A 245 10.00 9.23 -16.56
N THR A 246 9.24 9.92 -15.71
CA THR A 246 8.52 9.30 -14.58
C THR A 246 7.47 8.29 -15.06
N LYS A 247 6.71 8.62 -16.11
CA LYS A 247 5.76 7.70 -16.75
C LYS A 247 6.45 6.43 -17.26
N LYS A 248 7.62 6.57 -17.90
CA LYS A 248 8.42 5.42 -18.36
C LYS A 248 8.91 4.56 -17.20
N TYR A 249 9.33 5.18 -16.10
CA TYR A 249 9.78 4.44 -14.92
C TYR A 249 8.66 3.61 -14.27
N TYR A 250 7.44 4.17 -14.19
CA TYR A 250 6.26 3.50 -13.62
C TYR A 250 5.36 2.85 -14.69
N GLN A 251 5.89 2.55 -15.88
CA GLN A 251 5.08 2.09 -17.02
C GLN A 251 4.43 0.73 -16.74
N THR A 252 5.13 -0.17 -16.05
CA THR A 252 4.63 -1.49 -15.68
C THR A 252 3.52 -1.44 -14.63
N ASP A 253 3.39 -0.33 -13.93
CA ASP A 253 2.47 -0.14 -12.81
C ASP A 253 1.11 0.43 -13.27
N ASP A 254 1.00 0.83 -14.54
CA ASP A 254 -0.21 1.43 -15.13
C ASP A 254 -0.75 2.57 -14.24
N LEU A 255 0.17 3.45 -13.81
CA LEU A 255 -0.11 4.56 -12.90
C LEU A 255 -0.54 5.83 -13.65
N PHE A 256 0.03 6.05 -14.84
CA PHE A 256 -0.19 7.21 -15.69
C PHE A 256 -0.46 6.76 -17.12
N ALA A 257 -1.41 7.41 -17.81
CA ALA A 257 -1.68 7.11 -19.21
C ALA A 257 -0.54 7.65 -20.11
N ALA A 258 -0.35 7.06 -21.28
CA ALA A 258 0.76 7.40 -22.17
C ALA A 258 0.72 8.86 -22.64
N ASP A 259 -0.48 9.35 -22.96
CA ASP A 259 -0.78 10.71 -23.40
C ASP A 259 -0.98 11.71 -22.24
N GLU A 260 -0.91 11.24 -21.00
CA GLU A 260 -1.14 12.07 -19.82
C GLU A 260 -0.03 13.11 -19.65
N LYS A 261 -0.44 14.34 -19.31
CA LYS A 261 0.46 15.48 -19.08
C LYS A 261 0.40 15.95 -17.64
N LEU A 262 1.43 16.68 -17.23
CA LEU A 262 1.45 17.29 -15.91
C LEU A 262 0.44 18.45 -15.83
N ASN A 263 0.29 19.21 -16.92
CA ASN A 263 -0.66 20.33 -17.04
C ASN A 263 -0.45 21.40 -15.94
N VAL A 264 0.78 21.59 -15.46
CA VAL A 264 1.13 22.60 -14.45
C VAL A 264 2.06 23.62 -15.08
N ALA A 265 1.72 24.91 -14.98
CA ALA A 265 2.61 25.98 -15.46
C ALA A 265 4.00 25.89 -14.82
N GLU A 266 5.06 26.12 -15.60
CA GLU A 266 6.45 25.98 -15.14
C GLU A 266 6.77 26.80 -13.89
N SER A 267 6.25 28.03 -13.82
CA SER A 267 6.40 28.91 -12.65
C SER A 267 5.76 28.33 -11.40
N THR A 268 4.59 27.70 -11.53
CA THR A 268 3.91 26.98 -10.45
C THR A 268 4.69 25.74 -10.04
N PHE A 269 5.14 24.94 -11.01
CA PHE A 269 5.95 23.76 -10.76
C PHE A 269 7.23 24.11 -10.00
N ARG A 270 7.98 25.14 -10.45
CA ARG A 270 9.19 25.61 -9.77
C ARG A 270 8.92 26.09 -8.34
N ARG A 271 7.79 26.76 -8.10
CA ARG A 271 7.37 27.18 -6.76
C ARG A 271 7.04 26.00 -5.84
N ILE A 272 6.46 24.93 -6.38
CA ILE A 272 6.21 23.69 -5.63
C ILE A 272 7.54 22.97 -5.35
N VAL A 273 8.44 22.89 -6.34
CA VAL A 273 9.79 22.34 -6.14
C VAL A 273 10.55 23.12 -5.07
N ASP A 274 10.44 24.45 -5.02
CA ASP A 274 11.07 25.27 -3.97
C ASP A 274 10.59 24.92 -2.54
N LYS A 275 9.34 24.48 -2.41
CA LYS A 275 8.80 23.99 -1.15
C LYS A 275 9.27 22.57 -0.85
N LEU A 276 9.20 21.69 -1.85
CA LEU A 276 9.54 20.27 -1.73
C LEU A 276 11.05 20.00 -1.63
N GLN A 277 11.92 20.88 -2.12
CA GLN A 277 13.38 20.69 -2.13
C GLN A 277 14.00 20.63 -0.74
N LYS A 278 13.30 21.18 0.26
CA LYS A 278 13.70 21.10 1.68
C LYS A 278 13.60 19.68 2.24
N PHE A 279 12.91 18.78 1.54
CA PHE A 279 12.59 17.43 2.01
C PHE A 279 13.15 16.39 1.06
N ASN A 280 13.66 15.29 1.60
CA ASN A 280 14.07 14.13 0.83
C ASN A 280 13.02 13.03 1.03
N LEU A 281 12.25 12.74 -0.03
CA LEU A 281 11.22 11.72 0.02
C LEU A 281 11.82 10.32 -0.02
N SER A 282 13.01 10.12 -0.56
CA SER A 282 13.64 8.79 -0.60
C SER A 282 14.26 8.38 0.73
N ALA A 283 14.81 9.34 1.49
CA ALA A 283 15.47 9.09 2.78
C ALA A 283 14.51 9.12 3.99
N THR A 284 13.29 9.63 3.81
CA THR A 284 12.27 9.58 4.88
C THR A 284 11.80 8.13 5.06
N GLY A 285 11.49 7.69 6.28
CA GLY A 285 10.90 6.35 6.49
C GLY A 285 9.53 6.25 5.81
N ASP A 286 9.19 5.08 5.28
CA ASP A 286 7.94 4.89 4.53
C ASP A 286 6.71 5.13 5.41
N ASP A 287 6.75 4.75 6.69
CA ASP A 287 5.69 5.00 7.67
C ASP A 287 5.36 6.50 7.82
N VAL A 288 6.38 7.35 7.70
CA VAL A 288 6.24 8.80 7.86
C VAL A 288 5.63 9.43 6.63
N LYS A 289 6.04 8.99 5.43
CA LYS A 289 5.49 9.47 4.15
C LYS A 289 4.05 9.03 3.98
N GLY A 290 3.80 7.73 4.15
CA GLY A 290 2.48 7.12 4.01
C GLY A 290 1.46 7.76 4.94
N LEU A 291 1.75 7.84 6.25
CA LEU A 291 0.80 8.44 7.21
C LEU A 291 0.50 9.91 6.96
N ALA A 292 1.50 10.70 6.50
CA ALA A 292 1.27 12.09 6.14
C ALA A 292 0.42 12.21 4.87
N PHE A 293 0.64 11.34 3.89
CA PHE A 293 -0.13 11.27 2.65
C PHE A 293 -1.58 10.83 2.92
N GLU A 294 -1.80 9.82 3.76
CA GLU A 294 -3.12 9.36 4.19
C GLU A 294 -3.93 10.46 4.90
N GLN A 295 -3.28 11.21 5.80
CA GLN A 295 -3.96 12.32 6.45
C GLN A 295 -4.22 13.48 5.49
N PHE A 296 -3.36 13.68 4.49
CA PHE A 296 -3.60 14.63 3.41
C PHE A 296 -4.81 14.20 2.57
N LEU A 297 -4.88 12.94 2.15
CA LEU A 297 -6.05 12.35 1.49
C LEU A 297 -7.33 12.58 2.33
N GLY A 298 -7.30 12.21 3.61
CA GLY A 298 -8.46 12.30 4.49
C GLY A 298 -9.00 13.71 4.77
N ARG A 299 -8.23 14.80 4.56
CA ARG A 299 -8.77 16.18 4.64
C ARG A 299 -9.11 16.75 3.26
N THR A 300 -8.35 16.42 2.22
CA THR A 300 -8.57 16.91 0.84
C THR A 300 -9.84 16.32 0.25
N PHE A 301 -10.12 15.03 0.52
CA PHE A 301 -11.26 14.31 -0.04
C PHE A 301 -12.52 14.37 0.83
N ARG A 302 -12.67 15.32 1.76
CA ARG A 302 -13.92 15.49 2.52
C ARG A 302 -15.04 16.06 1.64
N GLY A 303 -16.25 15.50 1.73
CA GLY A 303 -17.42 15.96 0.97
C GLY A 303 -17.95 14.92 -0.02
N ASN A 304 -18.30 15.30 -1.26
CA ASN A 304 -18.81 14.35 -2.28
C ASN A 304 -17.79 13.25 -2.64
N LEU A 305 -16.51 13.53 -2.41
CA LEU A 305 -15.40 12.61 -2.67
C LEU A 305 -15.05 11.71 -1.47
N GLY A 306 -15.63 11.99 -0.29
CA GLY A 306 -15.45 11.19 0.92
C GLY A 306 -16.19 9.86 0.86
N GLN A 307 -17.00 9.65 -0.18
CA GLN A 307 -17.75 8.42 -0.42
C GLN A 307 -16.84 7.19 -0.59
N TYR A 308 -15.58 7.39 -0.99
CA TYR A 308 -14.59 6.32 -1.18
C TYR A 308 -13.73 6.05 0.06
N PHE A 309 -14.07 6.64 1.20
CA PHE A 309 -13.24 6.58 2.41
C PHE A 309 -13.98 5.96 3.59
N THR A 310 -13.43 4.86 4.09
CA THR A 310 -13.84 4.25 5.35
C THR A 310 -13.11 4.92 6.52
N PRO A 311 -13.81 5.35 7.59
CA PRO A 311 -13.16 5.97 8.75
C PRO A 311 -12.03 5.10 9.34
N ARG A 312 -10.89 5.72 9.69
CA ARG A 312 -9.70 5.00 10.19
C ARG A 312 -9.98 4.08 11.38
N PRO A 313 -10.74 4.49 12.42
CA PRO A 313 -11.04 3.59 13.53
C PRO A 313 -11.80 2.33 13.10
N VAL A 314 -12.65 2.43 12.06
CA VAL A 314 -13.37 1.28 11.50
C VAL A 314 -12.41 0.35 10.76
N VAL A 315 -11.53 0.92 9.93
CA VAL A 315 -10.50 0.15 9.20
C VAL A 315 -9.60 -0.59 10.18
N GLU A 316 -9.00 0.11 11.15
CA GLU A 316 -8.11 -0.46 12.17
C GLU A 316 -8.81 -1.55 12.99
N PHE A 317 -10.08 -1.35 13.34
CA PHE A 317 -10.86 -2.35 14.06
C PHE A 317 -11.10 -3.62 13.23
N MET A 318 -11.52 -3.48 11.97
CA MET A 318 -11.80 -4.63 11.10
C MET A 318 -10.54 -5.43 10.78
N VAL A 319 -9.43 -4.73 10.45
CA VAL A 319 -8.15 -5.40 10.21
C VAL A 319 -7.64 -6.07 11.48
N GLY A 320 -7.72 -5.40 12.63
CA GLY A 320 -7.31 -5.97 13.91
C GLY A 320 -8.14 -7.18 14.33
N LEU A 321 -9.44 -7.21 14.03
CA LEU A 321 -10.31 -8.35 14.35
C LEU A 321 -10.08 -9.55 13.42
N LEU A 322 -9.85 -9.30 12.12
CA LEU A 322 -9.53 -10.36 11.18
C LEU A 322 -8.08 -10.84 11.29
N ASP A 323 -7.19 -10.02 11.83
CA ASP A 323 -5.79 -10.36 12.13
C ASP A 323 -5.11 -11.10 10.95
N PRO A 324 -4.93 -10.46 9.78
CA PRO A 324 -4.23 -11.07 8.66
C PRO A 324 -2.80 -11.46 9.07
N GLN A 325 -2.34 -12.62 8.62
CA GLN A 325 -1.04 -13.19 8.97
C GLN A 325 -0.06 -13.16 7.79
N GLU A 326 1.23 -13.40 8.07
CA GLU A 326 2.24 -13.55 7.03
C GLU A 326 1.90 -14.67 6.04
N ASN A 327 2.05 -14.39 4.75
CA ASN A 327 1.73 -15.27 3.61
C ASN A 327 0.23 -15.51 3.36
N GLU A 328 -0.67 -14.90 4.13
CA GLU A 328 -2.09 -14.89 3.78
C GLU A 328 -2.37 -13.88 2.64
N LEU A 329 -3.24 -14.27 1.72
CA LEU A 329 -3.67 -13.41 0.62
C LEU A 329 -4.84 -12.51 1.07
N VAL A 330 -4.62 -11.19 1.02
CA VAL A 330 -5.60 -10.17 1.38
C VAL A 330 -6.16 -9.51 0.13
N CYS A 331 -7.49 -9.34 0.08
CA CYS A 331 -8.18 -8.64 -1.01
C CYS A 331 -9.15 -7.58 -0.52
N ASP A 332 -9.26 -6.47 -1.25
CA ASP A 332 -10.39 -5.54 -1.20
C ASP A 332 -10.94 -5.31 -2.61
N PRO A 333 -12.10 -5.90 -2.96
CA PRO A 333 -12.70 -5.76 -4.29
C PRO A 333 -13.31 -4.37 -4.53
N THR A 334 -13.35 -3.50 -3.51
CA THR A 334 -13.86 -2.12 -3.58
C THR A 334 -12.90 -1.19 -2.84
N ALA A 335 -11.64 -1.19 -3.30
CA ALA A 335 -10.50 -0.68 -2.56
C ALA A 335 -10.58 0.82 -2.24
N GLY A 336 -11.31 1.62 -3.03
CA GLY A 336 -11.39 3.07 -2.86
C GLY A 336 -10.00 3.70 -2.86
N SER A 337 -9.63 4.35 -1.77
CA SER A 337 -8.29 4.93 -1.56
C SER A 337 -7.22 3.95 -1.05
N GLY A 338 -7.55 2.67 -0.89
CA GLY A 338 -6.64 1.61 -0.42
C GLY A 338 -6.57 1.47 1.10
N GLY A 339 -7.49 2.08 1.86
CA GLY A 339 -7.41 2.15 3.32
C GLY A 339 -7.29 0.80 4.03
N PHE A 340 -8.09 -0.21 3.63
CA PHE A 340 -8.00 -1.56 4.18
C PHE A 340 -6.69 -2.26 3.80
N LEU A 341 -6.27 -2.14 2.54
CA LEU A 341 -5.07 -2.78 2.01
C LEU A 341 -3.80 -2.30 2.72
N ILE A 342 -3.70 -0.98 2.92
CA ILE A 342 -2.57 -0.36 3.64
C ILE A 342 -2.57 -0.81 5.09
N ASN A 343 -3.74 -0.78 5.75
CA ASN A 343 -3.80 -1.16 7.15
C ASN A 343 -3.46 -2.64 7.36
N ALA A 344 -3.89 -3.52 6.45
CA ALA A 344 -3.50 -4.93 6.44
C ALA A 344 -1.99 -5.10 6.19
N PHE A 345 -1.42 -4.37 5.22
CA PHE A 345 0.02 -4.37 4.95
C PHE A 345 0.83 -3.94 6.19
N GLU A 346 0.48 -2.81 6.81
CA GLU A 346 1.13 -2.29 8.02
C GLU A 346 0.93 -3.20 9.24
N HIS A 347 -0.19 -3.92 9.30
CA HIS A 347 -0.44 -4.91 10.36
C HIS A 347 0.51 -6.10 10.24
N VAL A 348 0.58 -6.73 9.06
CA VAL A 348 1.48 -7.87 8.83
C VAL A 348 2.95 -7.44 8.88
N ARG A 349 3.29 -6.25 8.38
CA ARG A 349 4.64 -5.69 8.48
C ARG A 349 5.09 -5.56 9.94
N ARG A 350 4.23 -5.03 10.82
CA ARG A 350 4.53 -4.96 12.26
C ARG A 350 4.73 -6.33 12.88
N GLN A 351 3.90 -7.32 12.53
CA GLN A 351 4.10 -8.70 12.98
C GLN A 351 5.46 -9.26 12.55
N ILE A 352 5.88 -9.03 11.30
CA ILE A 352 7.19 -9.45 10.79
C ILE A 352 8.33 -8.74 11.55
N GLU A 353 8.22 -7.43 11.76
CA GLU A 353 9.21 -6.64 12.51
C GLU A 353 9.34 -7.10 13.97
N ASP A 354 8.21 -7.35 14.65
CA ASP A 354 8.16 -7.83 16.02
C ASP A 354 8.77 -9.24 16.15
N ASP A 355 8.46 -10.13 15.22
CA ASP A 355 9.04 -11.48 15.17
C ASP A 355 10.55 -11.44 14.91
N ILE A 356 11.02 -10.58 14.00
CA ILE A 356 12.46 -10.38 13.75
C ILE A 356 13.16 -9.83 14.99
N ASN A 357 12.56 -8.90 15.71
CA ASN A 357 13.13 -8.36 16.94
C ASN A 357 13.21 -9.42 18.04
N ARG A 358 12.18 -10.26 18.20
CA ARG A 358 12.23 -11.41 19.11
C ARG A 358 13.37 -12.37 18.78
N GLN A 359 13.54 -12.70 17.50
CA GLN A 359 14.64 -13.57 17.05
C GLN A 359 16.02 -12.96 17.30
N LYS A 360 16.16 -11.63 17.23
CA LYS A 360 17.41 -10.94 17.59
C LYS A 360 17.71 -11.08 19.07
N ASP A 361 16.71 -10.88 19.92
CA ASP A 361 16.86 -11.01 21.37
C ASP A 361 17.24 -12.45 21.76
N ASP A 362 16.55 -13.45 21.20
CA ASP A 362 16.87 -14.86 21.41
C ASP A 362 18.30 -15.20 20.96
N LYS A 363 18.71 -14.70 19.79
CA LYS A 363 20.03 -14.98 19.25
C LYS A 363 21.15 -14.32 20.04
N LYS A 364 20.90 -13.12 20.57
CA LYS A 364 21.82 -12.42 21.46
C LYS A 364 22.03 -13.23 22.75
N LEU A 365 20.95 -13.68 23.39
CA LEU A 365 21.02 -14.52 24.59
C LEU A 365 21.76 -15.84 24.34
N GLU A 366 21.51 -16.48 23.19
CA GLU A 366 22.23 -17.71 22.79
C GLU A 366 23.74 -17.47 22.66
N LEU A 367 24.16 -16.34 22.09
CA LEU A 367 25.57 -16.01 21.86
C LEU A 367 26.28 -15.58 23.16
N GLU A 368 25.61 -14.80 24.02
CA GLU A 368 26.11 -14.43 25.35
C GLU A 368 26.35 -15.66 26.22
N ALA A 369 25.48 -16.67 26.13
CA ALA A 369 25.61 -17.93 26.88
C ALA A 369 26.84 -18.77 26.49
N LEU A 370 27.46 -18.51 25.33
CA LEU A 370 28.67 -19.22 24.87
C LEU A 370 29.95 -18.72 25.54
N GLY A 371 29.90 -17.59 26.26
CA GLY A 371 31.07 -17.04 26.97
C GLY A 371 32.26 -16.75 26.05
N LEU A 372 31.99 -16.27 24.82
CA LEU A 372 33.01 -15.99 23.81
C LEU A 372 33.84 -14.74 24.20
N PRO A 373 35.03 -14.55 23.60
CA PRO A 373 35.72 -13.27 23.66
C PRO A 373 34.83 -12.15 23.10
N GLU A 374 34.81 -10.99 23.76
CA GLU A 374 33.92 -9.84 23.46
C GLU A 374 33.93 -9.45 21.96
N ASP A 375 35.11 -9.38 21.34
CA ASP A 375 35.26 -9.05 19.91
C ASP A 375 34.61 -10.09 18.98
N GLU A 376 34.60 -11.36 19.37
CA GLU A 376 34.01 -12.45 18.58
C GLU A 376 32.50 -12.53 18.79
N GLU A 377 32.04 -12.29 20.02
CA GLU A 377 30.63 -12.19 20.36
C GLU A 377 29.95 -11.06 19.58
N ILE A 378 30.52 -9.85 19.61
CA ILE A 378 30.00 -8.69 18.88
C ILE A 378 29.86 -9.00 17.38
N LYS A 379 30.90 -9.56 16.76
CA LYS A 379 30.87 -9.92 15.34
C LYS A 379 29.78 -10.94 14.99
N ARG A 380 29.57 -11.93 15.86
CA ARG A 380 28.54 -12.97 15.64
C ARG A 380 27.14 -12.39 15.82
N ILE A 381 26.92 -11.52 16.81
CA ILE A 381 25.66 -10.81 17.02
C ILE A 381 25.36 -9.91 15.81
N GLU A 382 26.35 -9.13 15.35
CA GLU A 382 26.22 -8.25 14.18
C GLU A 382 25.87 -9.04 12.91
N ALA A 383 26.57 -10.16 12.67
CA ALA A 383 26.29 -11.01 11.51
C ALA A 383 24.87 -11.61 11.57
N ALA A 384 24.43 -12.04 12.75
CA ALA A 384 23.08 -12.56 12.95
C ALA A 384 22.01 -11.48 12.75
N PHE A 385 22.20 -10.29 13.31
CA PHE A 385 21.26 -9.18 13.17
C PHE A 385 21.19 -8.68 11.73
N ALA A 386 22.32 -8.62 11.03
CA ALA A 386 22.37 -8.26 9.61
C ALA A 386 21.62 -9.27 8.74
N ARG A 387 21.72 -10.57 9.05
CA ARG A 387 20.96 -11.62 8.37
C ARG A 387 19.45 -11.46 8.61
N LEU A 388 19.03 -11.23 9.86
CA LEU A 388 17.61 -11.06 10.21
C LEU A 388 17.03 -9.78 9.60
N ASN A 389 17.75 -8.67 9.64
CA ASN A 389 17.32 -7.40 9.04
C ASN A 389 17.19 -7.48 7.51
N ARG A 390 17.86 -8.42 6.84
CA ARG A 390 17.69 -8.63 5.40
C ARG A 390 16.24 -8.99 5.05
N GLU A 391 15.49 -9.62 5.95
CA GLU A 391 14.09 -9.98 5.73
C GLU A 391 13.14 -8.76 5.64
N LEU A 392 13.59 -7.59 6.07
CA LEU A 392 12.86 -6.32 6.01
C LEU A 392 13.16 -5.49 4.75
N VAL A 393 13.94 -6.03 3.80
CA VAL A 393 14.31 -5.32 2.57
C VAL A 393 13.31 -5.61 1.45
N LEU A 394 12.62 -4.59 0.94
CA LEU A 394 11.61 -4.72 -0.14
C LEU A 394 12.19 -5.17 -1.49
N HIS A 395 13.42 -4.75 -1.80
CA HIS A 395 14.13 -5.03 -3.04
C HIS A 395 15.56 -5.49 -2.73
N PRO A 396 15.77 -6.78 -2.45
CA PRO A 396 17.13 -7.28 -2.31
C PRO A 396 17.85 -7.11 -3.66
N GLU A 397 18.94 -6.36 -3.68
CA GLU A 397 19.87 -6.42 -4.80
C GLU A 397 20.31 -7.89 -4.97
N ALA A 398 20.12 -8.43 -6.17
CA ALA A 398 20.22 -9.83 -6.61
C ALA A 398 18.90 -10.63 -6.63
N ASP A 399 18.43 -10.89 -7.85
CA ASP A 399 17.47 -11.93 -8.22
C ASP A 399 17.69 -13.23 -7.44
N LYS A 400 16.64 -13.69 -6.75
CA LYS A 400 16.30 -15.06 -6.31
C LYS A 400 15.94 -15.26 -4.83
N ALA A 401 16.17 -14.32 -3.93
CA ALA A 401 15.71 -14.45 -2.53
C ALA A 401 14.61 -13.44 -2.22
N SER A 402 13.35 -13.86 -2.20
CA SER A 402 12.24 -13.01 -1.77
C SER A 402 12.22 -12.91 -0.24
N THR A 403 12.59 -11.74 0.27
CA THR A 403 12.51 -11.42 1.71
C THR A 403 11.05 -11.50 2.17
N ARG A 404 10.83 -11.65 3.48
CA ARG A 404 9.46 -11.63 4.05
C ARG A 404 8.68 -10.39 3.63
N LEU A 405 9.29 -9.20 3.74
CA LEU A 405 8.61 -7.96 3.39
C LEU A 405 8.40 -7.80 1.86
N SER A 406 9.34 -8.27 1.03
CA SER A 406 9.17 -8.28 -0.44
C SER A 406 8.02 -9.19 -0.87
N ARG A 407 7.85 -10.36 -0.23
CA ARG A 407 6.71 -11.26 -0.47
C ARG A 407 5.38 -10.65 -0.06
N LEU A 408 5.31 -10.02 1.11
CA LEU A 408 4.11 -9.31 1.57
C LEU A 408 3.68 -8.27 0.54
N SER A 409 4.62 -7.41 0.13
CA SER A 409 4.39 -6.34 -0.84
C SER A 409 3.95 -6.86 -2.20
N ARG A 410 4.68 -7.82 -2.78
CA ARG A 410 4.45 -8.23 -4.17
C ARG A 410 3.29 -9.19 -4.34
N ASP A 411 3.11 -10.11 -3.40
CA ASP A 411 2.34 -11.33 -3.64
C ASP A 411 1.12 -11.51 -2.74
N CYS A 412 0.95 -10.68 -1.70
CA CYS A 412 -0.09 -10.91 -0.68
C CYS A 412 -1.21 -9.86 -0.68
N ILE A 413 -1.02 -8.67 -1.25
CA ILE A 413 -2.01 -7.58 -1.19
C ILE A 413 -2.65 -7.35 -2.57
N PHE A 414 -3.98 -7.42 -2.65
CA PHE A 414 -4.72 -7.25 -3.89
C PHE A 414 -5.94 -6.34 -3.71
N GLY A 415 -6.32 -5.61 -4.75
CA GLY A 415 -7.60 -4.92 -4.74
C GLY A 415 -8.01 -4.34 -6.07
N THR A 416 -9.29 -4.01 -6.17
CA THR A 416 -9.89 -3.40 -7.36
C THR A 416 -10.75 -2.22 -7.00
N ASP A 417 -10.84 -1.27 -7.92
CA ASP A 417 -11.89 -0.26 -7.88
C ASP A 417 -12.38 0.04 -9.29
N ALA A 418 -13.70 0.21 -9.43
CA ALA A 418 -14.37 0.47 -10.70
C ALA A 418 -14.20 1.92 -11.15
N GLU A 419 -13.71 2.82 -10.28
CA GLU A 419 -13.41 4.21 -10.58
C GLU A 419 -11.88 4.40 -10.76
N ALA A 420 -11.47 4.90 -11.93
CA ALA A 420 -10.06 5.01 -12.29
C ALA A 420 -9.27 5.89 -11.31
N THR A 421 -9.88 6.99 -10.84
CA THR A 421 -9.28 7.91 -9.87
C THR A 421 -9.04 7.24 -8.51
N ALA A 422 -9.97 6.39 -8.07
CA ALA A 422 -9.86 5.67 -6.80
C ALA A 422 -8.76 4.60 -6.89
N ALA A 423 -8.81 3.74 -7.90
CA ALA A 423 -7.78 2.70 -8.13
C ALA A 423 -6.37 3.31 -8.22
N ARG A 424 -6.23 4.44 -8.93
CA ARG A 424 -4.99 5.20 -9.01
C ARG A 424 -4.56 5.74 -7.65
N THR A 425 -5.48 6.34 -6.90
CA THR A 425 -5.20 6.85 -5.55
C THR A 425 -4.72 5.72 -4.64
N ALA A 426 -5.35 4.54 -4.67
CA ALA A 426 -4.92 3.37 -3.91
C ALA A 426 -3.52 2.89 -4.30
N LYS A 427 -3.20 2.81 -5.59
CA LYS A 427 -1.83 2.50 -6.06
C LYS A 427 -0.81 3.51 -5.52
N MET A 428 -1.11 4.79 -5.65
CA MET A 428 -0.22 5.86 -5.17
C MET A 428 0.02 5.75 -3.67
N ASN A 429 -1.05 5.49 -2.92
CA ASN A 429 -1.03 5.36 -1.48
C ASN A 429 -0.16 4.16 -1.05
N MET A 430 -0.31 2.99 -1.69
CA MET A 430 0.57 1.84 -1.44
C MET A 430 2.06 2.14 -1.75
N ILE A 431 2.36 2.84 -2.84
CA ILE A 431 3.75 3.22 -3.17
C ILE A 431 4.36 4.11 -2.08
N MET A 432 3.56 5.03 -1.53
CA MET A 432 4.00 5.92 -0.43
C MET A 432 4.23 5.19 0.89
N HIS A 433 3.63 4.00 1.07
CA HIS A 433 3.72 3.16 2.26
C HIS A 433 4.79 2.07 2.19
N GLY A 434 5.64 2.08 1.16
CA GLY A 434 6.72 1.10 1.02
C GLY A 434 6.37 -0.10 0.14
N ASP A 435 5.60 0.15 -0.93
CA ASP A 435 5.30 -0.78 -2.04
C ASP A 435 4.26 -1.88 -1.71
N GLY A 436 3.45 -2.21 -2.72
CA GLY A 436 2.36 -3.17 -2.70
C GLY A 436 1.27 -2.84 -3.74
N HIS A 437 1.57 -1.91 -4.66
CA HIS A 437 0.64 -1.43 -5.68
C HIS A 437 0.45 -2.41 -6.84
N GLY A 438 1.37 -3.37 -7.02
CA GLY A 438 1.32 -4.34 -8.12
C GLY A 438 0.08 -5.24 -8.14
N GLY A 439 -0.62 -5.36 -7.00
CA GLY A 439 -1.89 -6.10 -6.89
C GLY A 439 -3.15 -5.22 -6.99
N ILE A 440 -3.02 -3.90 -7.19
CA ILE A 440 -4.16 -2.99 -7.29
C ILE A 440 -4.51 -2.73 -8.75
N HIS A 441 -5.79 -2.85 -9.09
CA HIS A 441 -6.25 -2.82 -10.48
C HIS A 441 -7.47 -1.89 -10.67
N TYR A 442 -7.47 -1.15 -11.77
CA TYR A 442 -8.68 -0.46 -12.23
C TYR A 442 -9.57 -1.47 -12.96
N HIS A 443 -10.66 -1.86 -12.31
CA HIS A 443 -11.62 -2.85 -12.81
C HIS A 443 -12.85 -2.93 -11.89
N ASP A 444 -13.98 -3.37 -12.44
CA ASP A 444 -15.15 -3.73 -11.65
C ASP A 444 -14.82 -4.94 -10.75
N GLY A 445 -14.97 -4.75 -9.43
CA GLY A 445 -14.67 -5.76 -8.42
C GLY A 445 -15.61 -6.96 -8.41
N LEU A 446 -16.74 -6.90 -9.13
CA LEU A 446 -17.62 -8.03 -9.37
C LEU A 446 -17.03 -9.03 -10.39
N LEU A 447 -16.03 -8.63 -11.17
CA LEU A 447 -15.42 -9.45 -12.20
C LEU A 447 -14.04 -9.97 -11.78
N ASP A 448 -13.63 -11.09 -12.38
CA ASP A 448 -12.29 -11.65 -12.19
C ASP A 448 -11.28 -10.85 -13.02
N ILE A 449 -10.15 -10.45 -12.44
CA ILE A 449 -9.11 -9.69 -13.14
C ILE A 449 -7.74 -9.93 -12.51
N ASN A 450 -6.70 -10.14 -13.34
CA ASN A 450 -5.33 -10.37 -12.85
C ASN A 450 -5.30 -11.47 -11.78
N GLY A 451 -4.84 -11.15 -10.56
CA GLY A 451 -4.82 -12.10 -9.44
C GLY A 451 -6.15 -12.21 -8.68
N ILE A 452 -7.16 -11.40 -8.99
CA ILE A 452 -8.40 -11.35 -8.22
C ILE A 452 -9.41 -12.28 -8.88
N PHE A 453 -9.51 -13.50 -8.35
CA PHE A 453 -10.46 -14.50 -8.81
C PHE A 453 -10.96 -15.39 -7.67
N ARG A 454 -12.07 -16.08 -7.93
CA ARG A 454 -12.82 -16.90 -6.96
C ARG A 454 -11.94 -17.97 -6.30
N GLY A 455 -12.09 -18.16 -4.99
CA GLY A 455 -11.50 -19.25 -4.22
C GLY A 455 -10.03 -19.07 -3.84
N ARG A 456 -9.49 -17.84 -3.96
CA ARG A 456 -8.06 -17.57 -3.82
C ARG A 456 -7.67 -17.01 -2.46
N PHE A 457 -8.52 -16.17 -1.85
CA PHE A 457 -8.10 -15.28 -0.77
C PHE A 457 -8.32 -15.83 0.63
N ASP A 458 -7.40 -15.52 1.53
CA ASP A 458 -7.50 -15.83 2.97
C ASP A 458 -8.38 -14.84 3.70
N VAL A 459 -8.17 -13.56 3.39
CA VAL A 459 -8.80 -12.44 4.06
C VAL A 459 -9.40 -11.51 3.01
N VAL A 460 -10.69 -11.20 3.13
CA VAL A 460 -11.33 -10.18 2.28
C VAL A 460 -11.93 -9.09 3.16
N LEU A 461 -11.49 -7.85 2.97
CA LEU A 461 -11.95 -6.67 3.69
C LEU A 461 -12.58 -5.73 2.68
N SER A 462 -13.80 -5.25 2.92
CA SER A 462 -14.48 -4.42 1.93
C SER A 462 -15.54 -3.50 2.54
N ASN A 463 -15.66 -2.32 1.97
CA ASN A 463 -16.77 -1.40 2.17
C ASN A 463 -17.42 -1.09 0.80
N PRO A 464 -18.35 -1.94 0.33
CA PRO A 464 -18.98 -1.75 -0.98
C PRO A 464 -19.79 -0.45 -1.05
N PRO A 465 -19.98 0.13 -2.24
CA PRO A 465 -20.78 1.34 -2.41
C PRO A 465 -22.25 1.09 -2.05
N PHE A 466 -22.85 1.98 -1.25
CA PHE A 466 -24.25 1.90 -0.84
C PHE A 466 -25.18 2.65 -1.79
N GLY A 467 -26.35 2.08 -2.07
CA GLY A 467 -27.42 2.76 -2.80
C GLY A 467 -27.26 2.76 -4.33
N SER A 468 -26.11 2.32 -4.84
CA SER A 468 -25.91 2.01 -6.26
C SER A 468 -26.56 0.68 -6.62
N THR A 469 -27.06 0.56 -7.85
CA THR A 469 -27.63 -0.70 -8.36
C THR A 469 -26.89 -1.18 -9.59
N VAL A 470 -26.68 -2.49 -9.66
CA VAL A 470 -26.29 -3.17 -10.90
C VAL A 470 -27.57 -3.50 -11.66
N GLY A 471 -27.65 -3.01 -12.89
CA GLY A 471 -28.79 -3.14 -13.80
C GLY A 471 -28.51 -4.06 -15.00
N GLU A 472 -29.47 -4.14 -15.91
CA GLU A 472 -29.36 -4.96 -17.13
C GLU A 472 -28.40 -4.40 -18.19
N ASP A 473 -28.06 -3.11 -18.09
CA ASP A 473 -27.15 -2.38 -18.97
C ASP A 473 -25.67 -2.64 -18.67
N GLN A 474 -25.37 -3.19 -17.49
CA GLN A 474 -24.02 -3.54 -17.09
C GLN A 474 -23.66 -4.94 -17.58
N LEU A 475 -22.92 -4.97 -18.69
CA LEU A 475 -22.51 -6.18 -19.40
C LEU A 475 -21.02 -6.46 -19.21
N VAL A 476 -20.65 -7.73 -19.27
CA VAL A 476 -19.25 -8.15 -19.36
C VAL A 476 -18.67 -7.64 -20.68
N ASP A 477 -17.45 -7.10 -20.65
CA ASP A 477 -16.71 -6.59 -21.81
C ASP A 477 -17.38 -5.40 -22.54
N SER A 478 -18.15 -4.56 -21.86
CA SER A 478 -18.81 -3.40 -22.48
C SER A 478 -18.09 -2.06 -22.27
N THR A 479 -17.25 -1.97 -21.24
CA THR A 479 -16.57 -0.73 -20.83
C THR A 479 -15.15 -1.04 -20.38
N GLU A 480 -14.28 -0.03 -20.24
CA GLU A 480 -12.92 -0.24 -19.72
C GLU A 480 -12.90 -0.90 -18.34
N GLN A 481 -13.85 -0.57 -17.45
CA GLN A 481 -13.95 -1.20 -16.14
C GLN A 481 -14.51 -2.63 -16.17
N THR A 482 -15.19 -3.05 -17.24
CA THR A 482 -15.75 -4.42 -17.39
C THR A 482 -15.04 -5.27 -18.44
N ARG A 483 -13.94 -4.74 -19.02
CA ARG A 483 -13.23 -5.33 -20.15
C ARG A 483 -12.66 -6.71 -19.85
N VAL A 484 -12.59 -7.56 -20.86
CA VAL A 484 -11.89 -8.85 -20.78
C VAL A 484 -10.59 -8.75 -21.57
N PRO A 485 -9.42 -8.70 -20.91
CA PRO A 485 -8.16 -8.58 -21.62
C PRO A 485 -7.91 -9.78 -22.56
N THR A 486 -7.61 -9.50 -23.82
CA THR A 486 -7.33 -10.51 -24.87
C THR A 486 -5.89 -10.45 -25.38
N ASP A 487 -5.08 -9.50 -24.88
CA ASP A 487 -3.66 -9.37 -25.23
C ASP A 487 -2.85 -10.60 -24.79
N GLN A 488 -2.01 -11.12 -25.69
CA GLN A 488 -1.25 -12.34 -25.43
C GLN A 488 -0.21 -12.15 -24.32
N ALA A 489 0.44 -11.00 -24.25
CA ALA A 489 1.43 -10.72 -23.20
C ALA A 489 0.77 -10.63 -21.82
N TYR A 490 -0.45 -10.09 -21.74
CA TYR A 490 -1.28 -10.15 -20.55
C TYR A 490 -1.58 -11.59 -20.12
N ILE A 491 -2.05 -12.42 -21.06
CA ILE A 491 -2.43 -13.81 -20.79
C ILE A 491 -1.21 -14.60 -20.30
N ASP A 492 -0.09 -14.52 -21.01
CA ASP A 492 1.12 -15.28 -20.67
C ASP A 492 1.66 -14.90 -19.29
N ARG A 493 1.70 -13.59 -18.98
CA ARG A 493 2.12 -13.10 -17.66
C ARG A 493 1.22 -13.64 -16.54
N CYS A 494 -0.09 -13.64 -16.72
CA CYS A 494 -1.02 -14.11 -15.71
C CYS A 494 -0.98 -15.64 -15.56
N LYS A 495 -0.81 -16.39 -16.66
CA LYS A 495 -0.60 -17.83 -16.62
C LYS A 495 0.67 -18.20 -15.86
N GLU A 496 1.78 -17.53 -16.17
CA GLU A 496 3.06 -17.74 -15.49
C GLU A 496 2.95 -17.44 -14.00
N ARG A 497 2.25 -16.36 -13.63
CA ARG A 497 2.14 -15.91 -12.24
C ARG A 497 1.13 -16.70 -11.40
N TYR A 498 -0.01 -17.07 -11.96
CA TYR A 498 -1.16 -17.58 -11.19
C TYR A 498 -1.58 -19.01 -11.57
N GLY A 499 -1.10 -19.54 -12.70
CA GLY A 499 -1.29 -20.92 -13.11
C GLY A 499 -2.74 -21.31 -13.44
N ALA A 500 -3.02 -22.62 -13.32
CA ALA A 500 -4.29 -23.22 -13.73
C ALA A 500 -5.56 -22.63 -13.08
N PRO A 501 -5.58 -22.24 -11.77
CA PRO A 501 -6.76 -21.62 -11.17
C PRO A 501 -7.17 -20.32 -11.87
N TRP A 502 -6.18 -19.52 -12.30
CA TRP A 502 -6.41 -18.31 -13.07
C TRP A 502 -6.96 -18.62 -14.47
N GLU A 503 -6.41 -19.62 -15.16
CA GLU A 503 -6.90 -20.01 -16.49
C GLU A 503 -8.38 -20.40 -16.45
N ALA A 504 -8.80 -21.17 -15.45
CA ALA A 504 -10.20 -21.52 -15.26
C ALA A 504 -11.09 -20.29 -15.02
N ALA A 505 -10.61 -19.32 -14.23
CA ALA A 505 -11.32 -18.06 -14.00
C ALA A 505 -11.42 -17.21 -15.28
N TYR A 506 -10.31 -17.08 -16.02
CA TYR A 506 -10.24 -16.35 -17.28
C TYR A 506 -11.18 -16.96 -18.33
N GLN A 507 -11.21 -18.28 -18.47
CA GLN A 507 -12.12 -18.95 -19.41
C GLN A 507 -13.60 -18.72 -19.07
N ARG A 508 -13.98 -18.69 -17.78
CA ARG A 508 -15.35 -18.33 -17.38
C ARG A 508 -15.72 -16.92 -17.82
N LEU A 509 -14.82 -15.96 -17.61
CA LEU A 509 -15.04 -14.57 -17.98
C LEU A 509 -15.11 -14.39 -19.50
N LEU A 510 -14.21 -15.04 -20.24
CA LEU A 510 -14.20 -15.06 -21.70
C LEU A 510 -15.48 -15.68 -22.27
N ASN A 511 -15.96 -16.78 -21.69
CA ASN A 511 -17.23 -17.38 -22.06
C ASN A 511 -18.40 -16.44 -21.78
N ALA A 512 -18.40 -15.73 -20.66
CA ALA A 512 -19.44 -14.76 -20.34
C ALA A 512 -19.45 -13.56 -21.31
N ALA A 513 -18.28 -13.09 -21.75
CA ALA A 513 -18.14 -12.05 -22.77
C ALA A 513 -18.64 -12.50 -24.15
N ASN A 514 -18.49 -13.79 -24.49
CA ASN A 514 -18.88 -14.35 -25.78
C ASN A 514 -20.28 -14.98 -25.81
N ALA A 515 -20.98 -15.06 -24.68
CA ALA A 515 -22.24 -15.77 -24.56
C ALA A 515 -23.44 -14.95 -25.06
N THR A 516 -24.10 -15.43 -26.12
CA THR A 516 -25.40 -14.93 -26.56
C THR A 516 -26.50 -15.27 -25.56
N THR A 517 -26.91 -14.27 -24.77
CA THR A 517 -28.06 -14.38 -23.86
C THR A 517 -29.33 -13.86 -24.55
N GLU A 518 -30.41 -14.65 -24.55
CA GLU A 518 -31.72 -14.23 -25.08
C GLU A 518 -32.16 -12.91 -24.43
N GLY A 519 -32.43 -11.88 -25.24
CA GLY A 519 -32.88 -10.57 -24.77
C GLY A 519 -31.80 -9.49 -24.62
N THR A 520 -30.51 -9.79 -24.89
CA THR A 520 -29.45 -8.77 -25.00
C THR A 520 -29.18 -8.44 -26.48
N LYS A 521 -29.10 -7.15 -26.85
CA LYS A 521 -28.89 -6.72 -28.25
C LYS A 521 -27.49 -7.06 -28.80
N GLU A 522 -26.53 -7.36 -27.93
CA GLU A 522 -25.09 -7.45 -28.27
C GLU A 522 -24.45 -8.82 -28.00
N GLY A 523 -25.20 -9.81 -27.51
CA GLY A 523 -24.67 -11.16 -27.29
C GLY A 523 -23.63 -11.28 -26.16
N LYS A 524 -23.76 -10.46 -25.11
CA LYS A 524 -22.89 -10.45 -23.91
C LYS A 524 -23.71 -10.78 -22.65
N THR A 525 -23.08 -11.42 -21.67
CA THR A 525 -23.73 -11.74 -20.38
C THR A 525 -23.87 -10.50 -19.50
N LYS A 526 -25.01 -10.34 -18.82
CA LYS A 526 -25.23 -9.31 -17.79
C LYS A 526 -24.40 -9.64 -16.55
N ILE A 527 -23.78 -8.65 -15.91
CA ILE A 527 -23.01 -8.89 -14.67
C ILE A 527 -23.88 -9.54 -13.59
N LEU A 528 -25.16 -9.16 -13.49
CA LEU A 528 -26.13 -9.76 -12.58
C LEU A 528 -26.24 -11.28 -12.72
N ASP A 529 -26.16 -11.81 -13.93
CA ASP A 529 -26.36 -13.24 -14.21
C ASP A 529 -25.15 -14.10 -13.83
N LEU A 530 -24.02 -13.48 -13.47
CA LEU A 530 -22.84 -14.15 -12.92
C LEU A 530 -22.98 -14.53 -11.43
N PHE A 531 -24.03 -14.03 -10.77
CA PHE A 531 -24.27 -14.16 -9.34
C PHE A 531 -25.62 -14.80 -9.08
N GLU A 532 -25.72 -15.73 -8.15
CA GLU A 532 -26.98 -16.34 -7.75
C GLU A 532 -27.96 -15.29 -7.21
N THR A 533 -27.46 -14.33 -6.43
CA THR A 533 -28.23 -13.22 -5.84
C THR A 533 -28.75 -12.23 -6.87
N GLY A 534 -28.10 -12.15 -8.04
CA GLY A 534 -28.43 -11.26 -9.15
C GLY A 534 -29.24 -11.91 -10.29
N LYS A 535 -29.04 -13.21 -10.54
CA LYS A 535 -29.51 -13.89 -11.75
C LYS A 535 -31.02 -13.76 -11.97
N GLY A 536 -31.39 -13.39 -13.19
CA GLY A 536 -32.79 -13.24 -13.61
C GLY A 536 -33.54 -12.10 -12.89
N LYS A 537 -32.83 -11.13 -12.32
CA LYS A 537 -33.41 -9.91 -11.75
C LYS A 537 -33.11 -8.70 -12.66
N PRO A 538 -34.03 -7.73 -12.75
CA PRO A 538 -33.79 -6.53 -13.57
C PRO A 538 -32.73 -5.60 -12.95
N ALA A 539 -32.63 -5.58 -11.62
CA ALA A 539 -31.61 -4.82 -10.90
C ALA A 539 -31.40 -5.38 -9.50
N ARG A 540 -30.21 -5.16 -8.94
CA ARG A 540 -29.88 -5.43 -7.54
C ARG A 540 -29.05 -4.32 -6.92
N PRO A 541 -29.26 -3.98 -5.63
CA PRO A 541 -28.30 -3.17 -4.88
C PRO A 541 -26.93 -3.84 -4.89
N THR A 542 -25.91 -3.02 -5.09
CA THR A 542 -24.53 -3.46 -5.38
C THR A 542 -23.93 -4.22 -4.20
N GLU A 543 -24.22 -3.79 -2.98
CA GLU A 543 -23.74 -4.42 -1.74
C GLU A 543 -24.23 -5.87 -1.56
N LEU A 544 -25.37 -6.25 -2.18
CA LEU A 544 -25.87 -7.62 -2.13
C LEU A 544 -25.01 -8.56 -2.98
N LEU A 545 -24.62 -8.09 -4.17
CA LEU A 545 -23.75 -8.85 -5.07
C LEU A 545 -22.34 -8.92 -4.50
N PHE A 546 -21.86 -7.85 -3.87
CA PHE A 546 -20.55 -7.86 -3.22
C PHE A 546 -20.50 -8.82 -2.03
N LEU A 547 -21.58 -9.01 -1.27
CA LEU A 547 -21.63 -10.05 -0.24
C LEU A 547 -21.38 -11.44 -0.86
N GLU A 548 -22.00 -11.74 -1.99
CA GLU A 548 -21.75 -12.99 -2.71
C GLU A 548 -20.33 -13.07 -3.25
N ARG A 549 -19.87 -12.02 -3.93
CA ARG A 549 -18.52 -11.90 -4.49
C ARG A 549 -17.44 -12.14 -3.43
N ILE A 550 -17.59 -11.52 -2.26
CA ILE A 550 -16.63 -11.65 -1.15
C ILE A 550 -16.55 -13.10 -0.67
N VAL A 551 -17.69 -13.77 -0.49
CA VAL A 551 -17.71 -15.20 -0.12
C VAL A 551 -17.09 -16.06 -1.22
N GLU A 552 -17.32 -15.75 -2.50
CA GLU A 552 -16.74 -16.48 -3.62
C GLU A 552 -15.23 -16.27 -3.77
N LEU A 553 -14.72 -15.09 -3.45
CA LEU A 553 -13.28 -14.75 -3.48
C LEU A 553 -12.49 -15.51 -2.42
N LEU A 554 -13.08 -15.76 -1.25
CA LEU A 554 -12.44 -16.49 -0.17
C LEU A 554 -12.14 -17.93 -0.57
N ARG A 555 -10.97 -18.46 -0.20
CA ARG A 555 -10.75 -19.92 -0.20
C ARG A 555 -11.58 -20.59 0.90
N PRO A 556 -11.84 -21.91 0.84
CA PRO A 556 -12.51 -22.62 1.93
C PRO A 556 -11.83 -22.36 3.28
N GLY A 557 -12.59 -21.97 4.31
CA GLY A 557 -12.06 -21.58 5.63
C GLY A 557 -11.52 -20.14 5.73
N GLY A 558 -11.40 -19.41 4.62
CA GLY A 558 -11.02 -18.00 4.60
C GLY A 558 -12.07 -17.12 5.30
N ARG A 559 -11.65 -15.92 5.74
CA ARG A 559 -12.45 -15.00 6.55
C ARG A 559 -12.61 -13.64 5.91
N ALA A 560 -13.75 -13.00 6.11
CA ALA A 560 -14.04 -11.69 5.55
C ALA A 560 -14.65 -10.75 6.58
N GLY A 561 -14.43 -9.45 6.37
CA GLY A 561 -15.09 -8.35 7.05
C GLY A 561 -15.71 -7.43 6.00
N ILE A 562 -17.03 -7.25 6.06
CA ILE A 562 -17.78 -6.41 5.12
C ILE A 562 -18.58 -5.36 5.88
N VAL A 563 -18.55 -4.12 5.40
CA VAL A 563 -19.46 -3.07 5.88
C VAL A 563 -20.79 -3.19 5.13
N LEU A 564 -21.89 -3.31 5.85
CA LEU A 564 -23.24 -3.44 5.26
C LEU A 564 -24.22 -2.44 5.88
N PRO A 565 -25.21 -1.95 5.12
CA PRO A 565 -26.33 -1.21 5.70
C PRO A 565 -27.11 -2.06 6.72
N ASP A 566 -27.56 -1.46 7.82
CA ASP A 566 -28.37 -2.14 8.84
C ASP A 566 -29.63 -2.77 8.25
N GLY A 567 -30.19 -2.15 7.21
CA GLY A 567 -31.34 -2.66 6.46
C GLY A 567 -31.13 -4.08 5.94
N ASN A 568 -29.91 -4.45 5.56
CA ASN A 568 -29.57 -5.78 5.05
C ASN A 568 -29.71 -6.85 6.14
N LEU A 569 -29.51 -6.46 7.39
CA LEU A 569 -29.53 -7.35 8.55
C LEU A 569 -30.93 -7.45 9.19
N ASN A 570 -31.72 -6.38 9.17
CA ASN A 570 -33.00 -6.34 9.89
C ASN A 570 -34.25 -6.38 9.00
N ASN A 571 -34.16 -6.01 7.71
CA ASN A 571 -35.36 -5.91 6.87
C ASN A 571 -35.92 -7.32 6.57
N PRO A 572 -37.19 -7.60 6.87
CA PRO A 572 -37.82 -8.89 6.57
C PRO A 572 -37.73 -9.27 5.07
N SER A 573 -37.81 -8.29 4.16
CA SER A 573 -37.73 -8.52 2.70
C SER A 573 -36.36 -9.01 2.21
N LEU A 574 -35.34 -8.93 3.07
CA LEU A 574 -33.97 -9.42 2.84
C LEU A 574 -33.65 -10.67 3.66
N GLY A 575 -34.66 -11.33 4.25
CA GLY A 575 -34.47 -12.60 4.96
C GLY A 575 -33.86 -13.71 4.09
N TRP A 576 -34.14 -13.69 2.79
CA TRP A 576 -33.53 -14.62 1.82
C TRP A 576 -32.02 -14.44 1.71
N LEU A 577 -31.50 -13.20 1.80
CA LEU A 577 -30.06 -12.91 1.72
C LEU A 577 -29.34 -13.47 2.94
N ARG A 578 -29.92 -13.27 4.13
CA ARG A 578 -29.36 -13.80 5.39
C ARG A 578 -29.31 -15.32 5.38
N ARG A 579 -30.38 -15.98 4.95
CA ARG A 579 -30.40 -17.44 4.77
C ARG A 579 -29.40 -17.91 3.71
N TRP A 580 -29.24 -17.16 2.62
CA TRP A 580 -28.24 -17.45 1.60
C TRP A 580 -26.82 -17.38 2.18
N ALA A 581 -26.52 -16.36 2.98
CA ALA A 581 -25.22 -16.20 3.63
C ALA A 581 -24.95 -17.27 4.71
N GLU A 582 -25.94 -17.55 5.58
CA GLU A 582 -25.87 -18.59 6.62
C GLU A 582 -25.61 -19.99 6.03
N GLY A 583 -26.14 -20.26 4.82
CA GLY A 583 -25.91 -21.51 4.10
C GLY A 583 -24.55 -21.62 3.37
N ARG A 584 -23.70 -20.60 3.46
CA ARG A 584 -22.41 -20.53 2.73
C ARG A 584 -21.21 -20.18 3.59
N ALA A 585 -21.47 -19.51 4.71
CA ALA A 585 -20.43 -19.00 5.57
C ALA A 585 -20.90 -18.98 7.03
N ARG A 586 -19.96 -19.20 7.96
CA ARG A 586 -20.17 -19.00 9.38
C ARG A 586 -20.22 -17.51 9.67
N LEU A 587 -21.23 -17.06 10.38
CA LEU A 587 -21.27 -15.72 10.95
C LEU A 587 -20.37 -15.68 12.20
N LEU A 588 -19.28 -14.92 12.13
CA LEU A 588 -18.33 -14.78 13.24
C LEU A 588 -18.76 -13.68 14.20
N ALA A 589 -19.13 -12.52 13.67
CA ALA A 589 -19.56 -11.37 14.47
C ALA A 589 -20.39 -10.38 13.64
N VAL A 590 -21.24 -9.63 14.34
CA VAL A 590 -21.93 -8.44 13.80
C VAL A 590 -21.71 -7.30 14.79
N VAL A 591 -21.13 -6.20 14.31
CA VAL A 591 -20.84 -5.01 15.14
C VAL A 591 -21.62 -3.83 14.57
N SER A 592 -22.67 -3.42 15.27
CA SER A 592 -23.45 -2.23 14.91
C SER A 592 -22.60 -0.97 15.14
N LEU A 593 -22.54 -0.08 14.14
CA LEU A 593 -21.86 1.21 14.27
C LEU A 593 -22.83 2.31 14.73
N PRO A 594 -22.32 3.37 15.38
CA PRO A 594 -23.07 4.60 15.59
C PRO A 594 -23.51 5.23 14.25
N PRO A 595 -24.71 5.82 14.15
CA PRO A 595 -25.20 6.43 12.91
C PRO A 595 -24.32 7.59 12.42
N GLU A 596 -23.54 8.23 13.29
CA GLU A 596 -22.65 9.34 12.97
C GLU A 596 -21.36 8.90 12.23
N THR A 597 -21.07 7.60 12.21
CA THR A 597 -19.77 7.05 11.75
C THR A 597 -19.43 7.46 10.32
N PHE A 598 -20.41 7.48 9.41
CA PHE A 598 -20.23 7.83 7.99
C PHE A 598 -20.79 9.20 7.60
N VAL A 599 -21.20 10.04 8.57
CA VAL A 599 -21.74 11.38 8.29
C VAL A 599 -20.72 12.27 7.58
N GLY A 600 -19.42 12.11 7.89
CA GLY A 600 -18.33 12.81 7.20
C GLY A 600 -18.19 12.46 5.71
N ALA A 601 -18.69 11.28 5.30
CA ALA A 601 -18.78 10.83 3.91
C ALA A 601 -20.15 11.19 3.27
N LYS A 602 -20.96 12.02 3.94
CA LYS A 602 -22.33 12.39 3.56
C LYS A 602 -23.31 11.20 3.48
N ALA A 603 -22.98 10.07 4.09
CA ALA A 603 -23.91 8.95 4.21
C ALA A 603 -24.80 9.14 5.44
N SER A 604 -26.11 8.96 5.28
CA SER A 604 -27.11 8.98 6.36
C SER A 604 -27.54 7.58 6.80
N VAL A 605 -27.06 6.55 6.11
CA VAL A 605 -27.47 5.16 6.33
C VAL A 605 -26.66 4.57 7.48
N LYS A 606 -27.35 4.08 8.51
CA LYS A 606 -26.73 3.32 9.60
C LYS A 606 -26.14 2.02 9.05
N ALA A 607 -24.91 1.73 9.41
CA ALA A 607 -24.17 0.58 8.92
C ALA A 607 -23.70 -0.32 10.08
N SER A 608 -23.44 -1.57 9.74
CA SER A 608 -22.89 -2.59 10.62
C SER A 608 -21.71 -3.28 9.95
N LEU A 609 -20.76 -3.73 10.76
CA LEU A 609 -19.64 -4.56 10.32
C LEU A 609 -20.04 -6.02 10.49
N VAL A 610 -19.89 -6.81 9.42
CA VAL A 610 -20.24 -8.22 9.43
C VAL A 610 -18.99 -9.03 9.13
N PHE A 611 -18.71 -10.02 9.98
CA PHE A 611 -17.56 -10.88 9.85
C PHE A 611 -18.01 -12.30 9.54
N LEU A 612 -17.46 -12.88 8.49
CA LEU A 612 -17.87 -14.17 7.93
C LEU A 612 -16.66 -15.08 7.75
N GLN A 613 -16.86 -16.39 7.83
CA GLN A 613 -15.87 -17.38 7.42
C GLN A 613 -16.50 -18.31 6.38
N ARG A 614 -15.90 -18.41 5.19
CA ARG A 614 -16.39 -19.32 4.14
C ARG A 614 -16.33 -20.76 4.66
N PHE A 615 -17.39 -21.52 4.44
CA PHE A 615 -17.42 -22.94 4.79
C PHE A 615 -16.27 -23.73 4.14
N THR A 616 -15.67 -24.61 4.91
CA THR A 616 -14.93 -25.76 4.39
C THR A 616 -15.90 -26.84 3.92
N GLU A 617 -15.41 -27.86 3.21
CA GLU A 617 -16.25 -29.00 2.80
C GLU A 617 -16.91 -29.68 4.01
N ALA A 618 -16.15 -29.87 5.10
CA ALA A 618 -16.68 -30.42 6.35
C ALA A 618 -17.76 -29.54 6.99
N ASP A 619 -17.64 -28.21 6.88
CA ASP A 619 -18.64 -27.29 7.41
C ASP A 619 -19.94 -27.35 6.59
N GLU A 620 -19.82 -27.47 5.27
CA GLU A 620 -20.96 -27.62 4.36
C GLU A 620 -21.68 -28.94 4.65
N ASP A 621 -20.96 -30.06 4.77
CA ASP A 621 -21.56 -31.35 5.15
C ASP A 621 -22.24 -31.32 6.52
N ALA A 622 -21.60 -30.72 7.52
CA ALA A 622 -22.15 -30.59 8.86
C ALA A 622 -23.42 -29.72 8.88
N TRP A 623 -23.40 -28.60 8.15
CA TRP A 623 -24.57 -27.73 7.99
C TRP A 623 -25.72 -28.46 7.28
N ASN A 624 -25.41 -29.19 6.21
CA ASN A 624 -26.40 -29.96 5.45
C ASN A 624 -27.05 -31.05 6.33
N GLY A 625 -26.24 -31.78 7.10
CA GLY A 625 -26.73 -32.76 8.06
C GLY A 625 -27.64 -32.14 9.14
N ALA A 626 -27.21 -31.01 9.72
CA ALA A 626 -28.00 -30.29 10.72
C ALA A 626 -29.32 -29.76 10.15
N TRP A 627 -29.31 -29.24 8.92
CA TRP A 627 -30.48 -28.74 8.23
C TRP A 627 -31.52 -29.85 8.00
N VAL A 628 -31.09 -31.00 7.48
CA VAL A 628 -31.96 -32.17 7.26
C VAL A 628 -32.54 -32.68 8.57
N ALA A 629 -31.71 -32.79 9.62
CA ALA A 629 -32.17 -33.22 10.94
C ALA A 629 -33.20 -32.25 11.55
N ALA A 630 -32.99 -30.94 11.40
CA ALA A 630 -33.91 -29.92 11.90
C ALA A 630 -35.29 -29.99 11.22
N HIS A 631 -35.33 -30.15 9.89
CA HIS A 631 -36.60 -30.29 9.16
C HIS A 631 -37.33 -31.58 9.57
N ALA A 632 -36.61 -32.69 9.67
CA ALA A 632 -37.19 -33.96 10.12
C ALA A 632 -37.79 -33.86 11.54
N ALA A 633 -37.15 -33.13 12.45
CA ALA A 633 -37.58 -32.99 13.84
C ALA A 633 -38.70 -31.94 14.04
N LEU A 634 -38.65 -30.81 13.33
CA LEU A 634 -39.49 -29.64 13.61
C LEU A 634 -40.69 -29.50 12.67
N ASP A 635 -40.57 -29.91 11.41
CA ASP A 635 -41.64 -29.72 10.43
C ASP A 635 -42.97 -30.39 10.82
N PRO A 636 -43.00 -31.60 11.42
CA PRO A 636 -44.25 -32.22 11.83
C PRO A 636 -45.03 -31.38 12.86
N ASP A 637 -44.34 -30.86 13.87
CA ASP A 637 -44.97 -30.02 14.90
C ASP A 637 -45.39 -28.65 14.34
N TYR A 638 -44.55 -28.02 13.50
CA TYR A 638 -44.94 -26.79 12.82
C TYR A 638 -46.14 -27.00 11.88
N ALA A 639 -46.21 -28.12 11.16
CA ALA A 639 -47.35 -28.47 10.32
C ALA A 639 -48.62 -28.62 11.16
N TYR A 640 -48.54 -29.33 12.28
CA TYR A 640 -49.65 -29.47 13.23
C TYR A 640 -50.15 -28.12 13.76
N ARG A 641 -49.23 -27.28 14.29
CA ARG A 641 -49.58 -25.94 14.82
C ARG A 641 -50.21 -25.05 13.75
N ARG A 642 -49.70 -25.08 12.53
CA ARG A 642 -50.28 -24.33 11.40
C ARG A 642 -51.69 -24.81 11.06
N SER A 643 -51.89 -26.12 10.90
CA SER A 643 -53.22 -26.69 10.63
C SER A 643 -54.24 -26.35 11.71
N ALA A 644 -53.82 -26.33 12.99
CA ALA A 644 -54.68 -25.92 14.10
C ALA A 644 -55.10 -24.44 14.00
N ILE A 645 -54.17 -23.53 13.68
CA ILE A 645 -54.45 -22.09 13.50
C ILE A 645 -55.38 -21.85 12.29
N THR A 646 -55.13 -22.52 11.17
CA THR A 646 -56.01 -22.43 10.00
C THR A 646 -57.43 -22.86 10.35
N LYS A 647 -57.57 -23.95 11.10
CA LYS A 647 -58.87 -24.49 11.51
C LYS A 647 -59.58 -23.54 12.49
N SER A 648 -58.88 -22.91 13.43
CA SER A 648 -59.51 -21.97 14.37
C SER A 648 -60.02 -20.71 13.67
N ASN A 649 -59.35 -20.27 12.60
CA ASN A 649 -59.68 -19.03 11.89
C ASN A 649 -60.56 -19.26 10.64
N SER A 650 -61.01 -20.50 10.39
CA SER A 650 -61.68 -20.85 9.14
C SER A 650 -62.99 -20.07 8.93
N ALA A 651 -63.81 -19.93 9.99
CA ALA A 651 -65.09 -19.23 9.94
C ALA A 651 -64.94 -17.72 9.65
N GLU A 652 -63.84 -17.12 10.10
CA GLU A 652 -63.51 -15.72 9.81
C GLU A 652 -63.02 -15.55 8.36
N LEU A 653 -62.23 -16.50 7.86
CA LEU A 653 -61.74 -16.54 6.48
C LEU A 653 -62.84 -16.82 5.44
N THR A 654 -63.83 -17.64 5.77
CA THR A 654 -64.97 -17.94 4.88
C THR A 654 -66.06 -16.85 4.95
N GLY A 655 -66.00 -15.97 5.95
CA GLY A 655 -66.96 -14.88 6.16
C GLY A 655 -68.21 -15.31 6.93
N GLU A 656 -68.24 -16.52 7.48
CA GLU A 656 -69.34 -17.06 8.30
C GLU A 656 -69.57 -16.28 9.60
N MET A 657 -68.57 -15.53 10.07
CA MET A 657 -68.67 -14.68 11.26
C MET A 657 -69.10 -13.23 10.97
N LEU A 658 -69.48 -12.91 9.72
CA LEU A 658 -69.89 -11.56 9.29
C LEU A 658 -71.39 -11.53 8.91
N PRO A 659 -72.29 -11.04 9.79
CA PRO A 659 -73.73 -11.02 9.53
C PRO A 659 -74.14 -10.27 8.24
N ALA A 660 -73.34 -9.27 7.84
CA ALA A 660 -73.58 -8.52 6.61
C ALA A 660 -73.39 -9.33 5.32
N LEU A 661 -72.66 -10.46 5.38
CA LEU A 661 -72.40 -11.34 4.22
C LEU A 661 -73.34 -12.54 4.13
N GLU A 662 -74.16 -12.78 5.16
CA GLU A 662 -75.09 -13.91 5.25
C GLU A 662 -76.04 -14.02 4.04
N PRO A 663 -76.63 -12.93 3.51
CA PRO A 663 -77.49 -13.01 2.31
C PRO A 663 -76.73 -13.44 1.06
N LEU A 664 -75.51 -12.90 0.88
CA LEU A 664 -74.63 -13.22 -0.25
C LEU A 664 -74.12 -14.66 -0.19
N LEU A 665 -73.81 -15.17 1.00
CA LEU A 665 -73.40 -16.57 1.19
C LEU A 665 -74.55 -17.53 0.90
N ALA A 666 -75.79 -17.18 1.26
CA ALA A 666 -76.99 -17.97 0.94
C ALA A 666 -77.25 -18.01 -0.58
N GLU A 667 -77.13 -16.88 -1.28
CA GLU A 667 -77.25 -16.81 -2.75
C GLU A 667 -76.18 -17.67 -3.45
N LEU A 668 -74.93 -17.61 -2.99
CA LEU A 668 -73.84 -18.44 -3.51
C LEU A 668 -74.14 -19.93 -3.30
N THR A 669 -74.61 -20.32 -2.12
CA THR A 669 -74.92 -21.72 -1.80
C THR A 669 -76.07 -22.24 -2.66
N ALA A 670 -77.07 -21.41 -2.97
CA ALA A 670 -78.17 -21.75 -3.87
C ALA A 670 -77.71 -21.98 -5.33
N LEU A 671 -76.56 -21.41 -5.71
CA LEU A 671 -75.89 -21.62 -7.00
C LEU A 671 -74.88 -22.78 -6.96
N GLU A 672 -74.89 -23.61 -5.90
CA GLU A 672 -73.90 -24.66 -5.63
C GLU A 672 -72.45 -24.13 -5.50
N ALA A 673 -72.29 -22.83 -5.25
CA ALA A 673 -71.00 -22.19 -5.04
C ALA A 673 -70.76 -21.97 -3.53
N GLY A 674 -69.66 -22.52 -3.00
CA GLY A 674 -69.28 -22.37 -1.59
C GLY A 674 -67.96 -21.61 -1.43
N ARG A 675 -67.81 -20.88 -0.33
CA ARG A 675 -66.49 -20.41 0.12
C ARG A 675 -65.87 -21.44 1.04
N THR A 676 -64.86 -22.15 0.56
CA THR A 676 -64.00 -22.98 1.40
C THR A 676 -62.78 -22.20 1.80
N ALA A 677 -62.37 -22.27 3.07
CA ALA A 677 -61.05 -21.79 3.46
C ALA A 677 -60.01 -22.49 2.56
N PRO A 678 -59.15 -21.74 1.85
CA PRO A 678 -58.15 -22.37 1.00
C PRO A 678 -57.28 -23.30 1.86
N GLY A 679 -57.03 -24.51 1.37
CA GLY A 679 -56.02 -25.37 1.98
C GLY A 679 -54.69 -24.61 1.99
N TRP A 680 -54.02 -24.55 3.13
CA TRP A 680 -52.72 -23.89 3.18
C TRP A 680 -51.75 -24.64 2.27
N ARG A 681 -51.22 -23.94 1.27
CA ARG A 681 -50.06 -24.40 0.51
C ARG A 681 -48.84 -23.81 1.18
N LEU A 682 -47.98 -24.66 1.72
CA LEU A 682 -46.60 -24.26 1.97
C LEU A 682 -46.05 -23.87 0.59
N GLN A 683 -45.57 -22.63 0.42
CA GLN A 683 -44.69 -22.39 -0.72
C GLN A 683 -43.54 -23.39 -0.59
N ASP A 684 -43.13 -24.00 -1.70
CA ASP A 684 -41.95 -24.84 -1.67
C ASP A 684 -40.84 -24.03 -1.01
N PRO A 685 -40.13 -24.61 -0.02
CA PRO A 685 -38.97 -23.94 0.52
C PRO A 685 -38.07 -23.54 -0.66
N PRO A 686 -37.45 -22.34 -0.65
CA PRO A 686 -36.46 -21.98 -1.67
C PRO A 686 -35.55 -23.16 -1.91
N ALA A 687 -35.36 -23.53 -3.18
CA ALA A 687 -34.61 -24.72 -3.54
C ALA A 687 -33.30 -24.79 -2.74
N TYR A 688 -33.14 -25.89 -2.01
CA TYR A 688 -31.91 -26.20 -1.30
C TYR A 688 -30.92 -26.85 -2.27
N PRO A 689 -29.65 -26.44 -2.30
CA PRO A 689 -29.05 -25.35 -1.54
C PRO A 689 -29.18 -24.06 -2.37
N ARG A 690 -29.34 -22.89 -1.72
CA ARG A 690 -28.97 -21.57 -2.30
C ARG A 690 -29.97 -20.86 -3.24
N GLY A 691 -31.26 -21.19 -3.24
CA GLY A 691 -32.25 -20.45 -4.03
C GLY A 691 -32.55 -19.03 -3.54
N VAL A 692 -32.38 -18.02 -4.40
CA VAL A 692 -32.79 -16.62 -4.20
C VAL A 692 -34.28 -16.45 -4.51
N MET A 693 -35.14 -17.14 -3.75
CA MET A 693 -36.58 -16.94 -3.84
C MET A 693 -37.03 -15.95 -2.77
N ARG A 694 -37.56 -14.81 -3.20
CA ARG A 694 -38.44 -14.00 -2.35
C ARG A 694 -39.72 -14.81 -2.15
N SER A 695 -40.21 -14.88 -0.91
CA SER A 695 -41.63 -15.15 -0.71
C SER A 695 -42.40 -14.08 -1.47
N ALA A 696 -43.21 -14.49 -2.46
CA ALA A 696 -44.23 -13.60 -2.98
C ALA A 696 -45.14 -13.25 -1.79
N ILE A 697 -45.06 -11.99 -1.34
CA ILE A 697 -46.03 -11.42 -0.39
C ILE A 697 -47.27 -11.08 -1.21
#